data_AF-A0A3N9MR02-F1
#
_entry.id   AF-A0A3N9MR02-F1
#
_cell.length_a   1.000
_cell.length_b   1.000
_cell.length_c   1.000
_cell.angle_alpha   90.00
_cell.angle_beta   90.00
_cell.angle_gamma   90.00
#
_symmetry.space_group_name_H-M   'P 1'
#
loop_
_entity.id
_entity.type
_entity.pdbx_description
1 polymer ?
#
loop_
_entity_poly.entity_id
_entity_poly.type
_entity_poly.pdbx_seq_one_letter_code
_entity_poly.pdbx_strand_id
1 'polypeptide(L)'
;MSSMKKSIALAFYITYLFIISPTKILSQDTADEKWWQPVYEIGLAQLEQGHLAEAELTFESILDQDDRCAEAYVGLGMVYDRENPGSIKARKTLEKAISLNSDLTEAYYQLALVYEHTGTGLLQAQEYLRETVKRDSSHIRAWVKRAQNAEALGFPNSFEAVHYYAEAVKHNIDDPELYAQMIDAFYWYSQQKEGIEILLKLIEKNPDNPDCFYDLARLYYTNEDYDKSLMILDSLRTAFPNVSTCRLDDLFAKNLFAMNRTDEALRYYYTAISAIQDSVDANTFFQDICYIMNNEEYDSYVNTPIDSMGDFFFQFWQKRDPNLATEENERIAEHYRRLDYAYKEYHRYKTGRTANDFMQEVDHVVAIATRVGVRVGDDFIKPYLPKAVPEKRYFDDMGLIYIRHGQPDKQVFTIPEGFGPQNITWQYYPRYNHPELVFHFSKYGASRGWTIESMPYDVGNREEIDPLYWRLQIAMDRAGRDVRGAIFDMSDIGEILIEKNEDYAEIGVKTETSEYEYEEKPLDFPFEWITFRGSEGKSLVELYYGLEGKNIKVKTDEQENVLSLSRFVGLYDKNWQEEARINREDKIPVGISPEEWKESSATKMEPILIPAGETHFEVHLRDNVSDKLGVYKGTFTVDDYWQDSLMLSDILLSDPITPAESGSAFQKYDLAYTPHMFNGFERNAVIGLYYELYNLTLDNQAKTRFQIEWTLRPEGLDESGEDSRGFFARLFSGKIESVSTSYQYEGENPDEPLYLNIDLRDKKSGRYELEVTAKDLNSGNAVSKFVQFEIR
;
A
#
# COMPACT_ATOMS: atom_id res chain seq x y z
N MET A 1 -6.33 31.33 -37.93
CA MET A 1 -6.13 32.12 -39.17
C MET A 1 -4.81 32.92 -39.24
N SER A 2 -3.96 32.91 -38.20
CA SER A 2 -2.65 33.61 -38.21
C SER A 2 -1.48 32.75 -38.75
N SER A 3 -1.45 31.44 -38.45
CA SER A 3 -0.39 30.54 -38.95
C SER A 3 -0.48 30.27 -40.46
N MET A 4 -1.70 30.19 -41.00
CA MET A 4 -1.96 29.94 -42.42
C MET A 4 -1.53 31.10 -43.34
N LYS A 5 -1.43 32.34 -42.82
CA LYS A 5 -0.94 33.50 -43.58
C LYS A 5 0.59 33.59 -43.62
N LYS A 6 1.31 33.04 -42.63
CA LYS A 6 2.78 32.97 -42.65
C LYS A 6 3.30 31.87 -43.58
N SER A 7 2.63 30.72 -43.66
CA SER A 7 3.01 29.63 -44.57
C SER A 7 2.78 29.96 -46.05
N ILE A 8 1.77 30.78 -46.38
CA ILE A 8 1.50 31.21 -47.77
C ILE A 8 2.49 32.31 -48.21
N ALA A 9 2.95 33.17 -47.30
CA ALA A 9 3.99 34.15 -47.60
C ALA A 9 5.37 33.50 -47.87
N LEU A 10 5.71 32.43 -47.15
CA LEU A 10 6.94 31.66 -47.35
C LEU A 10 6.89 30.85 -48.67
N ALA A 11 5.73 30.28 -49.02
CA ALA A 11 5.54 29.54 -50.27
C ALA A 11 5.64 30.44 -51.53
N PHE A 12 5.20 31.71 -51.44
CA PHE A 12 5.37 32.69 -52.53
C PHE A 12 6.80 33.20 -52.67
N TYR A 13 7.58 33.23 -51.59
CA TYR A 13 9.00 33.60 -51.64
C TYR A 13 9.86 32.48 -52.24
N ILE A 14 9.51 31.22 -51.96
CA ILE A 14 10.19 30.02 -52.48
C ILE A 14 9.91 29.79 -53.97
N THR A 15 8.72 30.16 -54.48
CA THR A 15 8.42 30.05 -55.92
C THR A 15 9.06 31.16 -56.76
N TYR A 16 9.45 32.30 -56.16
CA TYR A 16 10.13 33.39 -56.89
C TYR A 16 11.63 33.14 -57.09
N LEU A 17 12.25 32.25 -56.30
CA LEU A 17 13.69 31.94 -56.35
C LEU A 17 14.07 30.79 -57.31
N PHE A 18 13.11 30.07 -57.91
CA PHE A 18 13.40 28.93 -58.79
C PHE A 18 13.54 29.23 -60.30
N ILE A 19 13.55 30.51 -60.74
CA ILE A 19 13.60 30.86 -62.18
C ILE A 19 14.86 31.66 -62.60
N ILE A 20 15.84 31.94 -61.72
CA ILE A 20 17.05 32.69 -62.14
C ILE A 20 18.31 31.83 -61.99
N SER A 21 18.94 31.53 -63.12
CA SER A 21 20.25 30.89 -63.23
C SER A 21 21.33 31.66 -62.46
N PRO A 22 22.42 31.02 -62.01
CA PRO A 22 23.39 31.63 -61.10
C PRO A 22 24.34 32.54 -61.89
N THR A 23 23.93 33.75 -62.20
CA THR A 23 24.86 34.85 -62.48
C THR A 23 24.17 36.18 -62.26
N LYS A 24 24.75 36.97 -61.35
CA LYS A 24 24.62 38.43 -61.28
C LYS A 24 23.40 38.97 -60.53
N ILE A 25 23.44 38.91 -59.19
CA ILE A 25 22.90 39.96 -58.34
C ILE A 25 24.00 40.39 -57.36
N LEU A 26 24.82 41.33 -57.81
CA LEU A 26 25.61 42.21 -56.97
C LEU A 26 25.54 43.57 -57.67
N SER A 27 24.67 44.43 -57.16
CA SER A 27 24.81 45.89 -57.15
C SER A 27 23.50 46.54 -56.73
N GLN A 28 23.36 46.83 -55.43
CA GLN A 28 23.26 48.20 -54.91
C GLN A 28 22.82 48.18 -53.45
N ASP A 29 23.73 48.60 -52.57
CA ASP A 29 23.49 49.45 -51.41
C ASP A 29 22.32 49.13 -50.48
N THR A 30 22.39 47.99 -49.80
CA THR A 30 22.35 47.95 -48.33
C THR A 30 23.36 46.90 -47.87
N ALA A 31 24.37 47.31 -47.10
CA ALA A 31 25.10 46.37 -46.27
C ALA A 31 24.12 45.90 -45.19
N ASP A 32 23.27 44.92 -45.52
CA ASP A 32 22.44 44.26 -44.52
C ASP A 32 23.37 43.55 -43.55
N GLU A 33 23.38 44.04 -42.32
CA GLU A 33 24.30 43.69 -41.24
C GLU A 33 24.28 42.16 -40.91
N LYS A 34 23.33 41.39 -41.48
CA LYS A 34 23.19 39.93 -41.37
C LYS A 34 22.60 39.26 -42.62
N TRP A 35 23.18 39.46 -43.80
CA TRP A 35 22.73 38.83 -45.06
C TRP A 35 22.56 37.30 -44.98
N TRP A 36 23.34 36.64 -44.11
CA TRP A 36 23.34 35.19 -43.89
C TRP A 36 22.13 34.68 -43.11
N GLN A 37 21.39 35.56 -42.42
CA GLN A 37 20.33 35.17 -41.48
C GLN A 37 19.21 34.34 -42.15
N PRO A 38 18.65 34.70 -43.32
CA PRO A 38 17.63 33.86 -43.98
C PRO A 38 18.17 32.47 -44.39
N VAL A 39 19.44 32.39 -44.79
CA VAL A 39 20.09 31.11 -45.16
C VAL A 39 20.32 30.26 -43.91
N TYR A 40 20.70 30.89 -42.80
CA TYR A 40 20.87 30.25 -41.51
C TYR A 40 19.57 29.64 -40.98
N GLU A 41 18.45 30.36 -41.09
CA GLU A 41 17.12 29.86 -40.72
C GLU A 41 16.68 28.65 -41.56
N ILE A 42 17.06 28.61 -42.85
CA ILE A 42 16.83 27.43 -43.71
C ILE A 42 17.64 26.24 -43.20
N GLY A 43 18.91 26.44 -42.85
CA GLY A 43 19.77 25.41 -42.27
C GLY A 43 19.22 24.85 -40.96
N LEU A 44 18.70 25.71 -40.07
CA LEU A 44 18.03 25.28 -38.84
C LEU A 44 16.78 24.45 -39.12
N ALA A 45 15.94 24.87 -40.07
CA ALA A 45 14.72 24.13 -40.44
C ALA A 45 15.04 22.74 -41.04
N GLN A 46 16.12 22.64 -41.83
CA GLN A 46 16.61 21.36 -42.34
C GLN A 46 17.12 20.45 -41.21
N LEU A 47 17.84 21.02 -40.24
CA LEU A 47 18.33 20.29 -39.06
C LEU A 47 17.19 19.75 -38.20
N GLU A 48 16.15 20.56 -37.97
CA GLU A 48 14.93 20.14 -37.27
C GLU A 48 14.23 18.98 -37.99
N GLN A 49 14.16 19.04 -39.32
CA GLN A 49 13.60 17.96 -40.16
C GLN A 49 14.52 16.72 -40.27
N GLY A 50 15.75 16.79 -39.75
CA GLY A 50 16.72 15.69 -39.78
C GLY A 50 17.48 15.55 -41.10
N HIS A 51 17.41 16.54 -42.00
CA HIS A 51 18.17 16.58 -43.25
C HIS A 51 19.61 17.09 -43.01
N LEU A 52 20.42 16.30 -42.31
CA LEU A 52 21.73 16.72 -41.80
C LEU A 52 22.71 17.14 -42.91
N ALA A 53 22.79 16.39 -44.01
CA ALA A 53 23.67 16.71 -45.13
C ALA A 53 23.27 18.00 -45.87
N GLU A 54 21.97 18.29 -45.98
CA GLU A 54 21.48 19.53 -46.59
C GLU A 54 21.72 20.73 -45.67
N ALA A 55 21.56 20.55 -44.36
CA ALA A 55 21.88 21.55 -43.35
C ALA A 55 23.38 21.86 -43.33
N GLU A 56 24.26 20.84 -43.40
CA GLU A 56 25.72 21.02 -43.50
C GLU A 56 26.06 21.91 -44.69
N LEU A 57 25.62 21.55 -45.90
CA LEU A 57 25.87 22.32 -47.12
C LEU A 57 25.32 23.76 -47.03
N THR A 58 24.18 23.94 -46.38
CA THR A 58 23.56 25.26 -46.21
C THR A 58 24.39 26.14 -45.28
N PHE A 59 24.88 25.62 -44.14
CA PHE A 59 25.76 26.37 -43.25
C PHE A 59 27.16 26.59 -43.85
N GLU A 60 27.71 25.63 -44.61
CA GLU A 60 28.97 25.80 -45.36
C GLU A 60 28.86 26.92 -46.41
N SER A 61 27.72 27.03 -47.10
CA SER A 61 27.50 28.10 -48.08
C SER A 61 27.55 29.51 -47.48
N ILE A 62 27.26 29.64 -46.18
CA ILE A 62 27.43 30.90 -45.44
C ILE A 62 28.93 31.16 -45.22
N LEU A 63 29.67 30.14 -44.80
CA LEU A 63 31.11 30.23 -44.53
C LEU A 63 31.96 30.43 -45.80
N ASP A 64 31.49 29.98 -46.96
CA ASP A 64 32.12 30.24 -48.25
C ASP A 64 32.14 31.74 -48.62
N GLN A 65 31.17 32.50 -48.09
CA GLN A 65 31.06 33.95 -48.32
C GLN A 65 31.57 34.77 -47.13
N ASP A 66 31.44 34.25 -45.91
CA ASP A 66 31.93 34.86 -44.67
C ASP A 66 32.50 33.78 -43.73
N ASP A 67 33.80 33.53 -43.83
CA ASP A 67 34.54 32.55 -43.04
C ASP A 67 34.68 32.94 -41.55
N ARG A 68 34.14 34.10 -41.16
CA ARG A 68 34.13 34.60 -39.78
C ARG A 68 32.73 34.64 -39.18
N CYS A 69 31.70 34.18 -39.89
CA CYS A 69 30.34 34.07 -39.38
C CYS A 69 30.26 33.00 -38.26
N ALA A 70 30.26 33.45 -37.01
CA ALA A 70 30.25 32.58 -35.83
C ALA A 70 28.97 31.75 -35.74
N GLU A 71 27.83 32.32 -36.13
CA GLU A 71 26.52 31.67 -36.14
C GLU A 71 26.49 30.46 -37.09
N ALA A 72 27.09 30.57 -38.28
CA ALA A 72 27.19 29.42 -39.21
C ALA A 72 28.03 28.27 -38.63
N TYR A 73 29.10 28.59 -37.89
CA TYR A 73 29.85 27.57 -37.13
C TYR A 73 29.03 26.93 -36.00
N VAL A 74 28.11 27.67 -35.35
CA VAL A 74 27.15 27.08 -34.41
C VAL A 74 26.23 26.08 -35.12
N GLY A 75 25.67 26.47 -36.28
CA GLY A 75 24.84 25.59 -37.11
C GLY A 75 25.56 24.29 -37.49
N LEU A 76 26.80 24.37 -37.98
CA LEU A 76 27.63 23.20 -38.27
C LEU A 76 27.94 22.35 -37.03
N GLY A 77 28.20 23.00 -35.89
CA GLY A 77 28.39 22.33 -34.62
C GLY A 77 27.19 21.46 -34.23
N MET A 78 25.97 21.99 -34.38
CA MET A 78 24.72 21.27 -34.14
C MET A 78 24.53 20.10 -35.11
N VAL A 79 24.86 20.28 -36.39
CA VAL A 79 24.81 19.19 -37.39
C VAL A 79 25.75 18.05 -36.96
N TYR A 80 27.01 18.37 -36.65
CA TYR A 80 28.02 17.37 -36.29
C TYR A 80 27.72 16.64 -34.99
N ASP A 81 27.08 17.31 -34.03
CA ASP A 81 26.63 16.66 -32.81
C ASP A 81 25.42 15.74 -33.06
N ARG A 82 24.50 16.14 -33.93
CA ARG A 82 23.34 15.31 -34.29
C ARG A 82 23.72 14.11 -35.15
N GLU A 83 24.75 14.22 -35.97
CA GLU A 83 25.35 13.10 -36.72
C GLU A 83 26.12 12.14 -35.81
N ASN A 84 26.91 12.67 -34.87
CA ASN A 84 27.72 11.90 -33.94
C ASN A 84 27.80 12.62 -32.58
N PRO A 85 26.87 12.28 -31.65
CA PRO A 85 26.75 12.96 -30.37
C PRO A 85 28.04 12.95 -29.56
N GLY A 86 28.46 14.12 -29.08
CA GLY A 86 29.69 14.30 -28.31
C GLY A 86 30.98 14.28 -29.15
N SER A 87 30.89 14.42 -30.47
CA SER A 87 32.08 14.32 -31.33
C SER A 87 33.09 15.46 -31.14
N ILE A 88 34.38 15.13 -31.27
CA ILE A 88 35.47 16.12 -31.27
C ILE A 88 35.29 17.13 -32.41
N LYS A 89 34.68 16.72 -33.54
CA LYS A 89 34.39 17.58 -34.69
C LYS A 89 33.39 18.66 -34.29
N ALA A 90 32.26 18.29 -33.67
CA ALA A 90 31.27 19.24 -33.15
C ALA A 90 31.91 20.20 -32.14
N ARG A 91 32.66 19.66 -31.17
CA ARG A 91 33.34 20.45 -30.14
C ARG A 91 34.26 21.53 -30.72
N LYS A 92 35.19 21.14 -31.60
CA LYS A 92 36.15 22.09 -32.22
C LYS A 92 35.44 23.15 -33.07
N THR A 93 34.33 22.78 -33.71
CA THR A 93 33.55 23.70 -34.55
C THR A 93 32.86 24.77 -33.70
N LEU A 94 32.32 24.38 -32.54
CA LEU A 94 31.72 25.32 -31.58
C LEU A 94 32.77 26.16 -30.83
N GLU A 95 33.93 25.59 -30.47
CA GLU A 95 35.07 26.35 -29.93
C GLU A 95 35.54 27.42 -30.93
N LYS A 96 35.50 27.11 -32.24
CA LYS A 96 35.81 28.08 -33.30
C LYS A 96 34.78 29.20 -33.33
N ALA A 97 33.48 28.90 -33.22
CA ALA A 97 32.42 29.91 -33.11
C ALA A 97 32.68 30.87 -31.92
N ILE A 98 32.98 30.32 -30.74
CA ILE A 98 33.32 31.10 -29.54
C ILE A 98 34.57 31.98 -29.75
N SER A 99 35.60 31.46 -30.45
CA SER A 99 36.81 32.23 -30.74
C SER A 99 36.58 33.41 -31.68
N LEU A 100 35.55 33.34 -32.52
CA LEU A 100 35.16 34.38 -33.47
C LEU A 100 34.21 35.40 -32.83
N ASN A 101 33.33 34.94 -31.95
CA ASN A 101 32.43 35.77 -31.17
C ASN A 101 32.25 35.20 -29.75
N SER A 102 32.91 35.81 -28.76
CA SER A 102 32.86 35.37 -27.36
C SER A 102 31.55 35.68 -26.63
N ASP A 103 30.69 36.50 -27.26
CA ASP A 103 29.41 36.92 -26.69
C ASP A 103 28.24 36.11 -27.26
N LEU A 104 28.52 35.16 -28.16
CA LEU A 104 27.51 34.30 -28.78
C LEU A 104 27.00 33.23 -27.81
N THR A 105 25.97 33.56 -27.02
CA THR A 105 25.33 32.69 -26.02
C THR A 105 25.02 31.28 -26.53
N GLU A 106 24.45 31.17 -27.73
CA GLU A 106 24.06 29.88 -28.31
C GLU A 106 25.25 28.93 -28.50
N ALA A 107 26.44 29.45 -28.84
CA ALA A 107 27.64 28.62 -29.00
C ALA A 107 28.05 27.94 -27.69
N TYR A 108 27.92 28.63 -26.55
CA TYR A 108 28.18 28.06 -25.23
C TYR A 108 27.13 27.01 -24.84
N TYR A 109 25.85 27.29 -25.11
CA TYR A 109 24.76 26.35 -24.85
C TYR A 109 24.94 25.05 -25.65
N GLN A 110 25.16 25.15 -26.96
CA GLN A 110 25.38 24.00 -27.83
C GLN A 110 26.64 23.22 -27.43
N LEU A 111 27.71 23.91 -27.02
CA LEU A 111 28.92 23.24 -26.56
C LEU A 111 28.67 22.44 -25.27
N ALA A 112 27.84 22.95 -24.36
CA ALA A 112 27.44 22.19 -23.18
C ALA A 112 26.69 20.90 -23.53
N LEU A 113 25.76 20.95 -24.49
CA LEU A 113 25.03 19.76 -24.96
C LEU A 113 25.97 18.72 -25.56
N VAL A 114 26.97 19.15 -26.37
CA VAL A 114 28.00 18.24 -26.89
C VAL A 114 28.72 17.53 -25.75
N TYR A 115 29.10 18.25 -24.68
CA TYR A 115 29.76 17.64 -23.52
C TYR A 115 28.83 16.69 -22.73
N GLU A 116 27.54 16.99 -22.61
CA GLU A 116 26.54 16.10 -22.01
C GLU A 116 26.44 14.78 -22.79
N HIS A 117 26.39 14.84 -24.12
CA HIS A 117 26.33 13.66 -24.99
C HIS A 117 27.55 12.75 -24.91
N THR A 118 28.69 13.23 -24.41
CA THR A 118 29.86 12.35 -24.16
C THR A 118 29.68 11.41 -22.97
N GLY A 119 28.67 11.62 -22.12
CA GLY A 119 28.39 10.84 -20.90
C GLY A 119 29.40 11.03 -19.76
N THR A 120 30.63 11.44 -20.05
CA THR A 120 31.71 11.69 -19.06
C THR A 120 32.05 13.17 -18.90
N GLY A 121 31.47 14.03 -19.74
CA GLY A 121 31.74 15.47 -19.80
C GLY A 121 30.81 16.36 -18.97
N LEU A 122 30.06 15.81 -17.99
CA LEU A 122 29.03 16.55 -17.25
C LEU A 122 29.59 17.79 -16.52
N LEU A 123 30.78 17.72 -15.92
CA LEU A 123 31.41 18.89 -15.28
C LEU A 123 31.74 20.01 -16.28
N GLN A 124 32.20 19.65 -17.47
CA GLN A 124 32.45 20.62 -18.53
C GLN A 124 31.14 21.22 -19.03
N ALA A 125 30.10 20.40 -19.19
CA ALA A 125 28.77 20.87 -19.54
C ALA A 125 28.25 21.89 -18.51
N GLN A 126 28.42 21.64 -17.20
CA GLN A 126 28.08 22.62 -16.15
C GLN A 126 28.77 23.97 -16.33
N GLU A 127 30.08 23.97 -16.58
CA GLU A 127 30.84 25.20 -16.76
C GLU A 127 30.37 25.99 -17.99
N TYR A 128 30.10 25.31 -19.11
CA TYR A 128 29.57 25.97 -20.30
C TYR A 128 28.14 26.49 -20.10
N LEU A 129 27.28 25.75 -19.38
CA LEU A 129 25.93 26.22 -19.01
C LEU A 129 25.99 27.44 -18.08
N ARG A 130 26.96 27.49 -17.14
CA ARG A 130 27.21 28.68 -16.32
C ARG A 130 27.58 29.88 -17.17
N GLU A 131 28.44 29.68 -18.17
CA GLU A 131 28.83 30.74 -19.09
C GLU A 131 27.68 31.18 -20.01
N THR A 132 26.77 30.28 -20.39
CA THR A 132 25.53 30.61 -21.12
C THR A 132 24.65 31.55 -20.32
N VAL A 133 24.27 31.17 -19.09
CA VAL A 133 23.33 31.96 -18.27
C VAL A 133 23.93 33.27 -17.74
N LYS A 134 25.26 33.37 -17.68
CA LYS A 134 25.98 34.61 -17.37
C LYS A 134 25.85 35.64 -18.50
N ARG A 135 25.74 35.19 -19.75
CA ARG A 135 25.56 36.05 -20.93
C ARG A 135 24.09 36.39 -21.16
N ASP A 136 23.23 35.40 -20.99
CA ASP A 136 21.79 35.56 -21.08
C ASP A 136 21.10 34.89 -19.89
N SER A 137 20.79 35.69 -18.87
CA SER A 137 20.10 35.19 -17.69
C SER A 137 18.67 34.74 -17.98
N SER A 138 18.06 35.17 -19.09
CA SER A 138 16.71 34.80 -19.50
C SER A 138 16.64 33.49 -20.30
N HIS A 139 17.78 32.83 -20.52
CA HIS A 139 17.87 31.61 -21.31
C HIS A 139 17.32 30.39 -20.54
N ILE A 140 15.99 30.24 -20.50
CA ILE A 140 15.26 29.19 -19.75
C ILE A 140 15.84 27.79 -19.99
N ARG A 141 16.06 27.41 -21.26
CA ARG A 141 16.60 26.08 -21.61
C ARG A 141 17.98 25.80 -21.00
N ALA A 142 18.79 26.83 -20.79
CA ALA A 142 20.13 26.67 -20.22
C ALA A 142 20.05 26.47 -18.72
N TRP A 143 19.16 27.20 -18.03
CA TRP A 143 18.88 26.95 -16.61
C TRP A 143 18.33 25.55 -16.36
N VAL A 144 17.34 25.11 -17.16
CA VAL A 144 16.80 23.74 -17.07
C VAL A 144 17.89 22.70 -17.32
N LYS A 145 18.68 22.87 -18.38
CA LYS A 145 19.79 21.95 -18.67
C LYS A 145 20.83 21.93 -17.57
N ARG A 146 21.09 23.07 -16.94
CA ARG A 146 22.01 23.17 -15.81
C ARG A 146 21.50 22.43 -14.60
N ALA A 147 20.19 22.54 -14.32
CA ALA A 147 19.51 21.76 -13.29
C ALA A 147 19.65 20.25 -13.57
N GLN A 148 19.17 19.77 -14.71
CA GLN A 148 19.25 18.35 -15.11
C GLN A 148 20.67 17.79 -15.04
N ASN A 149 21.65 18.56 -15.51
CA ASN A 149 23.04 18.14 -15.50
C ASN A 149 23.59 18.10 -14.06
N ALA A 150 23.12 18.97 -13.16
CA ALA A 150 23.51 18.97 -11.75
C ALA A 150 22.91 17.76 -11.02
N GLU A 151 21.67 17.39 -11.36
CA GLU A 151 21.04 16.14 -10.90
C GLU A 151 21.80 14.91 -11.41
N ALA A 152 22.20 14.89 -12.68
CA ALA A 152 22.97 13.80 -13.28
C ALA A 152 24.38 13.66 -12.67
N LEU A 153 25.00 14.77 -12.26
CA LEU A 153 26.25 14.76 -11.51
C LEU A 153 26.10 14.19 -10.09
N GLY A 154 24.87 14.06 -9.59
CA GLY A 154 24.57 13.59 -8.24
C GLY A 154 25.06 14.55 -7.16
N PHE A 155 25.08 14.06 -5.92
CA PHE A 155 25.52 14.84 -4.77
C PHE A 155 27.02 15.22 -4.88
N PRO A 156 27.44 16.45 -4.49
CA PRO A 156 26.65 17.54 -3.92
C PRO A 156 25.97 18.45 -4.95
N ASN A 157 26.29 18.30 -6.25
CA ASN A 157 25.83 19.21 -7.29
C ASN A 157 24.30 19.22 -7.45
N SER A 158 23.65 18.09 -7.21
CA SER A 158 22.19 17.94 -7.30
C SER A 158 21.43 18.89 -6.36
N PHE A 159 22.05 19.39 -5.29
CA PHE A 159 21.44 20.41 -4.43
C PHE A 159 21.29 21.77 -5.14
N GLU A 160 22.15 22.10 -6.10
CA GLU A 160 22.03 23.37 -6.82
C GLU A 160 20.91 23.34 -7.88
N ALA A 161 20.41 22.16 -8.25
CA ALA A 161 19.37 21.99 -9.26
C ALA A 161 18.11 22.79 -8.93
N VAL A 162 17.75 22.82 -7.64
CA VAL A 162 16.63 23.60 -7.10
C VAL A 162 16.74 25.08 -7.47
N HIS A 163 17.91 25.69 -7.23
CA HIS A 163 18.16 27.08 -7.57
C HIS A 163 18.08 27.31 -9.08
N TYR A 164 18.57 26.36 -9.89
CA TYR A 164 18.54 26.46 -11.35
C TYR A 164 17.12 26.38 -11.91
N TYR A 165 16.28 25.45 -11.41
CA TYR A 165 14.86 25.41 -11.77
C TYR A 165 14.13 26.68 -11.33
N ALA A 166 14.42 27.20 -10.14
CA ALA A 166 13.83 28.45 -9.66
C ALA A 166 14.19 29.66 -10.53
N GLU A 167 15.44 29.77 -11.02
CA GLU A 167 15.82 30.82 -11.97
C GLU A 167 15.08 30.65 -13.30
N ALA A 168 14.92 29.43 -13.79
CA ALA A 168 14.14 29.17 -15.00
C ALA A 168 12.67 29.61 -14.86
N VAL A 169 12.00 29.24 -13.75
CA VAL A 169 10.59 29.58 -13.47
C VAL A 169 10.38 31.10 -13.43
N LYS A 170 11.35 31.89 -12.92
CA LYS A 170 11.24 33.36 -12.93
C LYS A 170 11.05 33.96 -14.32
N HIS A 171 11.51 33.28 -15.37
CA HIS A 171 11.45 33.75 -16.76
C HIS A 171 10.25 33.19 -17.53
N ASN A 172 9.60 32.12 -17.03
CA ASN A 172 8.37 31.58 -17.59
C ASN A 172 7.58 30.80 -16.53
N ILE A 173 6.90 31.54 -15.64
CA ILE A 173 6.16 31.00 -14.50
C ILE A 173 4.86 30.30 -14.89
N ASP A 174 4.30 30.63 -16.05
CA ASP A 174 3.06 30.02 -16.55
C ASP A 174 3.31 28.68 -17.26
N ASP A 175 4.57 28.21 -17.31
CA ASP A 175 4.94 26.90 -17.82
C ASP A 175 4.75 25.82 -16.73
N PRO A 176 3.70 24.99 -16.82
CA PRO A 176 3.36 24.04 -15.75
C PRO A 176 4.43 22.96 -15.59
N GLU A 177 5.10 22.55 -16.67
CA GLU A 177 6.13 21.51 -16.64
C GLU A 177 7.37 22.01 -15.91
N LEU A 178 7.78 23.25 -16.20
CA LEU A 178 8.92 23.87 -15.53
C LEU A 178 8.65 24.11 -14.04
N TYR A 179 7.45 24.57 -13.71
CA TYR A 179 7.03 24.76 -12.33
C TYR A 179 7.00 23.42 -11.57
N ALA A 180 6.45 22.36 -12.16
CA ALA A 180 6.45 21.01 -11.57
C ALA A 180 7.87 20.49 -11.30
N GLN A 181 8.81 20.64 -12.25
CA GLN A 181 10.21 20.25 -12.07
C GLN A 181 10.88 20.96 -10.88
N MET A 182 10.59 22.26 -10.69
CA MET A 182 11.09 23.01 -9.53
C MET A 182 10.52 22.45 -8.22
N ILE A 183 9.21 22.19 -8.18
CA ILE A 183 8.52 21.67 -7.00
C ILE A 183 9.05 20.27 -6.64
N ASP A 184 9.18 19.38 -7.61
CA ASP A 184 9.73 18.03 -7.41
C ASP A 184 11.17 18.08 -6.86
N ALA A 185 11.99 19.00 -7.36
CA ALA A 185 13.35 19.19 -6.87
C ALA A 185 13.38 19.62 -5.39
N PHE A 186 12.47 20.49 -4.92
CA PHE A 186 12.41 20.86 -3.50
C PHE A 186 12.19 19.65 -2.59
N TYR A 187 11.27 18.75 -2.98
CA TYR A 187 10.97 17.54 -2.20
C TYR A 187 12.07 16.49 -2.30
N TRP A 188 12.57 16.23 -3.51
CA TRP A 188 13.57 15.19 -3.74
C TRP A 188 14.88 15.47 -2.99
N TYR A 189 15.34 16.74 -2.99
CA TYR A 189 16.57 17.16 -2.31
C TYR A 189 16.34 17.74 -0.91
N SER A 190 15.11 17.67 -0.39
CA SER A 190 14.75 18.10 0.97
C SER A 190 15.10 19.57 1.27
N GLN A 191 14.94 20.47 0.28
CA GLN A 191 15.26 21.90 0.41
C GLN A 191 14.02 22.74 0.70
N GLN A 192 13.30 22.42 1.79
CA GLN A 192 12.01 23.06 2.07
C GLN A 192 12.16 24.54 2.39
N LYS A 193 13.20 24.93 3.14
CA LYS A 193 13.42 26.33 3.56
C LYS A 193 13.71 27.25 2.38
N GLU A 194 14.62 26.83 1.50
CA GLU A 194 14.94 27.54 0.27
C GLU A 194 13.71 27.62 -0.63
N GLY A 195 12.92 26.54 -0.72
CA GLY A 195 11.69 26.51 -1.49
C GLY A 195 10.61 27.46 -0.99
N ILE A 196 10.44 27.58 0.34
CA ILE A 196 9.52 28.56 0.94
C ILE A 196 9.93 29.98 0.54
N GLU A 197 11.21 30.33 0.63
CA GLU A 197 11.68 31.66 0.24
C GLU A 197 11.48 31.96 -1.26
N ILE A 198 11.65 30.94 -2.11
CA ILE A 198 11.45 31.07 -3.56
C ILE A 198 9.96 31.24 -3.87
N LEU A 199 9.09 30.39 -3.32
CA LEU A 199 7.64 30.47 -3.56
C LEU A 199 7.04 31.78 -3.06
N LEU A 200 7.48 32.30 -1.91
CA LEU A 200 7.04 33.62 -1.43
C LEU A 200 7.35 34.74 -2.44
N LYS A 201 8.55 34.74 -3.04
CA LYS A 201 8.91 35.71 -4.09
C LYS A 201 8.11 35.53 -5.39
N LEU A 202 7.69 34.30 -5.71
CA LEU A 202 6.85 34.04 -6.88
C LEU A 202 5.40 34.51 -6.65
N ILE A 203 4.85 34.28 -5.46
CA ILE A 203 3.53 34.75 -5.06
C ILE A 203 3.45 36.28 -5.05
N GLU A 204 4.50 36.98 -4.60
CA GLU A 204 4.57 38.45 -4.67
C GLU A 204 4.42 38.97 -6.11
N LYS A 205 4.92 38.21 -7.10
CA LYS A 205 4.83 38.58 -8.52
C LYS A 205 3.49 38.18 -9.14
N ASN A 206 2.93 37.05 -8.70
CA ASN A 206 1.70 36.46 -9.24
C ASN A 206 0.74 36.05 -8.11
N PRO A 207 0.04 37.02 -7.49
CA PRO A 207 -0.80 36.75 -6.32
C PRO A 207 -2.10 35.99 -6.64
N ASP A 208 -2.45 35.82 -7.91
CA ASP A 208 -3.70 35.19 -8.35
C ASP A 208 -3.52 33.70 -8.75
N ASN A 209 -2.33 33.11 -8.53
CA ASN A 209 -2.08 31.70 -8.84
C ASN A 209 -2.30 30.80 -7.60
N PRO A 210 -3.41 30.02 -7.53
CA PRO A 210 -3.71 29.17 -6.38
C PRO A 210 -2.70 28.02 -6.19
N ASP A 211 -2.05 27.53 -7.25
CA ASP A 211 -1.08 26.44 -7.16
C ASP A 211 0.14 26.85 -6.32
N CYS A 212 0.59 28.10 -6.45
CA CYS A 212 1.70 28.62 -5.65
C CYS A 212 1.37 28.65 -4.14
N PHE A 213 0.14 28.99 -3.77
CA PHE A 213 -0.29 28.94 -2.36
C PHE A 213 -0.39 27.50 -1.85
N TYR A 214 -0.92 26.59 -2.68
CA TYR A 214 -1.02 25.19 -2.31
C TYR A 214 0.36 24.56 -2.08
N ASP A 215 1.31 24.76 -3.00
CA ASP A 215 2.67 24.23 -2.84
C ASP A 215 3.43 24.90 -1.71
N LEU A 216 3.16 26.18 -1.42
CA LEU A 216 3.68 26.84 -0.23
C LEU A 216 3.15 26.17 1.05
N ALA A 217 1.86 25.83 1.11
CA ALA A 217 1.29 25.08 2.23
C ALA A 217 1.94 23.69 2.34
N ARG A 218 2.13 22.98 1.22
CA ARG A 218 2.84 21.69 1.22
C ARG A 218 4.29 21.80 1.71
N LEU A 219 5.01 22.85 1.34
CA LEU A 219 6.38 23.08 1.85
C LEU A 219 6.38 23.43 3.34
N TYR A 220 5.40 24.18 3.83
CA TYR A 220 5.25 24.40 5.28
C TYR A 220 4.93 23.09 6.01
N TYR A 221 4.08 22.23 5.46
CA TYR A 221 3.82 20.89 6.00
C TYR A 221 5.11 20.06 6.10
N THR A 222 5.90 19.98 5.03
CA THR A 222 7.16 19.22 5.05
C THR A 222 8.27 19.87 5.88
N ASN A 223 8.20 21.18 6.13
CA ASN A 223 9.06 21.91 7.07
C ASN A 223 8.52 21.89 8.52
N GLU A 224 7.46 21.11 8.80
CA GLU A 224 6.83 20.96 10.13
C GLU A 224 6.16 22.24 10.68
N ASP A 225 5.98 23.24 9.84
CA ASP A 225 5.26 24.48 10.13
C ASP A 225 3.74 24.27 9.89
N TYR A 226 3.14 23.27 10.55
CA TYR A 226 1.75 22.84 10.32
C TYR A 226 0.72 23.96 10.48
N ASP A 227 0.88 24.82 11.49
CA ASP A 227 -0.01 25.96 11.71
C ASP A 227 0.00 26.95 10.52
N LYS A 228 1.18 27.20 9.94
CA LYS A 228 1.29 28.10 8.76
C LYS A 228 0.69 27.42 7.53
N SER A 229 0.93 26.13 7.35
CA SER A 229 0.34 25.34 6.28
C SER A 229 -1.20 25.44 6.34
N LEU A 230 -1.81 25.12 7.48
CA LEU A 230 -3.26 25.21 7.69
C LEU A 230 -3.80 26.62 7.43
N MET A 231 -3.10 27.66 7.92
CA MET A 231 -3.49 29.05 7.68
C MET A 231 -3.51 29.41 6.18
N ILE A 232 -2.52 28.94 5.42
CA ILE A 232 -2.49 29.15 3.96
C ILE A 232 -3.61 28.40 3.26
N LEU A 233 -3.92 27.17 3.69
CA LEU A 233 -5.03 26.38 3.12
C LEU A 233 -6.40 27.04 3.38
N ASP A 234 -6.62 27.59 4.58
CA ASP A 234 -7.84 28.34 4.88
C ASP A 234 -7.96 29.60 4.03
N SER A 235 -6.86 30.32 3.83
CA SER A 235 -6.79 31.47 2.93
C SER A 235 -7.09 31.08 1.49
N LEU A 236 -6.52 29.95 1.02
CA LEU A 236 -6.70 29.44 -0.33
C LEU A 236 -8.16 29.05 -0.60
N ARG A 237 -8.79 28.32 0.34
CA ARG A 237 -10.21 27.95 0.27
C ARG A 237 -11.13 29.18 0.21
N THR A 238 -10.79 30.24 0.93
CA THR A 238 -11.59 31.47 0.98
C THR A 238 -11.40 32.34 -0.27
N ALA A 239 -10.16 32.50 -0.73
CA ALA A 239 -9.81 33.39 -1.84
C ALA A 239 -10.11 32.78 -3.21
N PHE A 240 -10.06 31.45 -3.34
CA PHE A 240 -10.22 30.74 -4.61
C PHE A 240 -11.28 29.62 -4.51
N PRO A 241 -12.57 29.94 -4.68
CA PRO A 241 -13.68 28.98 -4.48
C PRO A 241 -13.70 27.79 -5.44
N ASN A 242 -12.92 27.81 -6.52
CA ASN A 242 -12.89 26.78 -7.56
C ASN A 242 -11.70 25.81 -7.41
N VAL A 243 -10.88 25.92 -6.36
CA VAL A 243 -9.77 24.98 -6.13
C VAL A 243 -10.34 23.61 -5.79
N SER A 244 -9.68 22.53 -6.25
CA SER A 244 -10.09 21.15 -5.97
C SER A 244 -10.25 20.91 -4.46
N THR A 245 -11.49 20.60 -4.05
CA THR A 245 -11.81 20.22 -2.68
C THR A 245 -11.02 18.99 -2.26
N CYS A 246 -10.90 17.99 -3.16
CA CYS A 246 -10.09 16.80 -2.94
C CYS A 246 -8.65 17.16 -2.53
N ARG A 247 -7.99 17.97 -3.36
CA ARG A 247 -6.59 18.38 -3.14
C ARG A 247 -6.40 19.18 -1.85
N LEU A 248 -7.32 20.11 -1.53
CA LEU A 248 -7.23 20.88 -0.29
C LEU A 248 -7.44 20.03 0.95
N ASP A 249 -8.50 19.23 0.95
CA ASP A 249 -8.92 18.46 2.11
C ASP A 249 -7.94 17.33 2.43
N ASP A 250 -7.31 16.72 1.42
CA ASP A 250 -6.19 15.78 1.61
C ASP A 250 -5.04 16.43 2.40
N LEU A 251 -4.62 17.63 2.01
CA LEU A 251 -3.52 18.31 2.68
C LEU A 251 -3.92 18.82 4.08
N PHE A 252 -5.18 19.22 4.28
CA PHE A 252 -5.71 19.48 5.63
C PHE A 252 -5.60 18.23 6.51
N ALA A 253 -6.04 17.07 5.99
CA ALA A 253 -5.98 15.80 6.71
C ALA A 253 -4.54 15.45 7.10
N LYS A 254 -3.59 15.55 6.16
CA LYS A 254 -2.15 15.29 6.40
C LYS A 254 -1.57 16.16 7.52
N ASN A 255 -1.85 17.47 7.51
CA ASN A 255 -1.40 18.38 8.58
C ASN A 255 -2.00 17.98 9.93
N LEU A 256 -3.30 17.64 9.97
CA LEU A 256 -3.99 17.26 11.20
C LEU A 256 -3.53 15.91 11.73
N PHE A 257 -3.24 14.93 10.87
CA PHE A 257 -2.61 13.65 11.27
C PHE A 257 -1.24 13.89 11.90
N ALA A 258 -0.40 14.74 11.29
CA ALA A 258 0.91 15.09 11.84
C ALA A 258 0.82 15.82 13.20
N MET A 259 -0.27 16.55 13.44
CA MET A 259 -0.58 17.19 14.73
C MET A 259 -1.30 16.26 15.73
N ASN A 260 -1.51 14.98 15.38
CA ASN A 260 -2.25 14.00 16.19
C ASN A 260 -3.69 14.44 16.53
N ARG A 261 -4.35 15.14 15.59
CA ARG A 261 -5.77 15.56 15.65
C ARG A 261 -6.61 14.64 14.73
N THR A 262 -6.67 13.36 15.09
CA THR A 262 -7.18 12.28 14.24
C THR A 262 -8.64 12.45 13.82
N ASP A 263 -9.53 12.79 14.75
CA ASP A 263 -10.98 12.92 14.51
C ASP A 263 -11.28 13.97 13.43
N GLU A 264 -10.54 15.09 13.46
CA GLU A 264 -10.66 16.17 12.49
C GLU A 264 -10.01 15.78 11.16
N ALA A 265 -8.83 15.15 11.22
CA ALA A 265 -8.12 14.68 10.04
C ALA A 265 -8.94 13.70 9.21
N LEU A 266 -9.60 12.73 9.85
CA LEU A 266 -10.43 11.72 9.19
C LEU A 266 -11.63 12.33 8.48
N ARG A 267 -12.27 13.38 9.05
CA ARG A 267 -13.37 14.08 8.38
C ARG A 267 -12.90 14.72 7.06
N TYR A 268 -11.75 15.37 7.08
CA TYR A 268 -11.16 15.94 5.87
C TYR A 268 -10.73 14.84 4.89
N TYR A 269 -10.13 13.76 5.37
CA TYR A 269 -9.74 12.62 4.54
C TYR A 269 -10.93 12.00 3.79
N TYR A 270 -12.03 11.71 4.49
CA TYR A 270 -13.22 11.13 3.87
C TYR A 270 -13.93 12.11 2.93
N THR A 271 -13.89 13.41 3.23
CA THR A 271 -14.38 14.45 2.31
C THR A 271 -13.51 14.52 1.05
N ALA A 272 -12.19 14.37 1.19
CA ALA A 272 -11.24 14.42 0.10
C ALA A 272 -11.42 13.25 -0.87
N ILE A 273 -11.49 12.00 -0.38
CA ILE A 273 -11.69 10.82 -1.25
C ILE A 273 -13.07 10.83 -1.93
N SER A 274 -14.08 11.39 -1.26
CA SER A 274 -15.44 11.54 -1.81
C SER A 274 -15.51 12.64 -2.89
N ALA A 275 -14.49 13.51 -2.96
CA ALA A 275 -14.39 14.61 -3.90
C ALA A 275 -13.48 14.32 -5.11
N ILE A 276 -12.97 13.09 -5.26
CA ILE A 276 -12.15 12.67 -6.41
C ILE A 276 -12.93 12.83 -7.70
N GLN A 277 -12.38 13.54 -8.68
CA GLN A 277 -13.02 13.77 -9.98
C GLN A 277 -12.23 13.24 -11.17
N ASP A 278 -10.91 13.09 -11.03
CA ASP A 278 -10.03 12.67 -12.11
C ASP A 278 -8.85 11.83 -11.62
N SER A 279 -8.04 11.33 -12.56
CA SER A 279 -6.87 10.50 -12.26
C SER A 279 -5.79 11.23 -11.47
N VAL A 280 -5.76 12.57 -11.49
CA VAL A 280 -4.77 13.37 -10.74
C VAL A 280 -5.14 13.36 -9.26
N ASP A 281 -6.41 13.57 -8.95
CA ASP A 281 -6.95 13.42 -7.59
C ASP A 281 -6.69 12.00 -7.06
N ALA A 282 -7.07 10.96 -7.81
CA ALA A 282 -6.87 9.57 -7.41
C ALA A 282 -5.38 9.23 -7.16
N ASN A 283 -4.49 9.75 -8.02
CA ASN A 283 -3.06 9.53 -7.89
C ASN A 283 -2.47 10.15 -6.61
N THR A 284 -3.08 11.20 -6.05
CA THR A 284 -2.64 11.80 -4.78
C THR A 284 -2.70 10.79 -3.63
N PHE A 285 -3.83 10.09 -3.49
CA PHE A 285 -3.99 9.05 -2.46
C PHE A 285 -3.20 7.79 -2.80
N PHE A 286 -3.14 7.40 -4.08
CA PHE A 286 -2.33 6.26 -4.52
C PHE A 286 -0.87 6.41 -4.11
N GLN A 287 -0.28 7.61 -4.25
CA GLN A 287 1.09 7.87 -3.85
C GLN A 287 1.34 7.64 -2.36
N ASP A 288 0.33 7.85 -1.51
CA ASP A 288 0.45 7.64 -0.06
C ASP A 288 0.30 6.15 0.30
N ILE A 289 -0.57 5.41 -0.39
CA ILE A 289 -0.88 4.01 -0.04
C ILE A 289 -0.10 2.96 -0.83
N CYS A 290 0.53 3.32 -1.96
CA CYS A 290 1.20 2.35 -2.84
C CYS A 290 2.25 1.50 -2.12
N TYR A 291 2.83 2.03 -1.04
CA TYR A 291 3.83 1.36 -0.21
C TYR A 291 3.29 0.22 0.65
N ILE A 292 1.98 0.13 0.87
CA ILE A 292 1.32 -0.91 1.68
C ILE A 292 0.37 -1.80 0.85
N MET A 293 0.07 -1.43 -0.39
CA MET A 293 -0.76 -2.23 -1.30
C MET A 293 -0.11 -3.56 -1.67
N ASN A 294 -0.94 -4.60 -1.79
CA ASN A 294 -0.57 -5.85 -2.43
C ASN A 294 -0.90 -5.85 -3.95
N ASN A 295 -0.54 -6.93 -4.65
CA ASN A 295 -0.74 -7.02 -6.10
C ASN A 295 -2.22 -7.08 -6.52
N GLU A 296 -3.07 -7.74 -5.73
CA GLU A 296 -4.51 -7.86 -6.02
C GLU A 296 -5.21 -6.50 -5.83
N GLU A 297 -4.84 -5.76 -4.79
CA GLU A 297 -5.32 -4.41 -4.53
C GLU A 297 -4.86 -3.43 -5.61
N TYR A 298 -3.62 -3.58 -6.09
CA TYR A 298 -3.13 -2.79 -7.22
C TYR A 298 -3.91 -3.08 -8.50
N ASP A 299 -4.13 -4.36 -8.81
CA ASP A 299 -4.92 -4.75 -9.98
C ASP A 299 -6.37 -4.27 -9.82
N SER A 300 -6.94 -4.26 -8.61
CA SER A 300 -8.25 -3.67 -8.32
C SER A 300 -8.28 -2.16 -8.52
N TYR A 301 -7.28 -1.43 -8.02
CA TYR A 301 -7.16 0.03 -8.19
C TYR A 301 -7.13 0.42 -9.67
N VAL A 302 -6.28 -0.25 -10.47
CA VAL A 302 -6.14 0.02 -11.91
C VAL A 302 -7.45 -0.23 -12.68
N ASN A 303 -8.25 -1.20 -12.23
CA ASN A 303 -9.52 -1.56 -12.87
C ASN A 303 -10.73 -0.78 -12.34
N THR A 304 -10.57 0.05 -11.30
CA THR A 304 -11.67 0.81 -10.69
C THR A 304 -11.98 2.06 -11.52
N PRO A 305 -13.23 2.25 -12.00
CA PRO A 305 -13.64 3.48 -12.67
C PRO A 305 -13.50 4.70 -11.75
N ILE A 306 -13.19 5.87 -12.32
CA ILE A 306 -12.92 7.07 -11.52
C ILE A 306 -14.07 7.47 -10.60
N ASP A 307 -15.32 7.31 -11.06
CA ASP A 307 -16.54 7.62 -10.28
C ASP A 307 -16.70 6.73 -9.03
N SER A 308 -15.99 5.60 -8.96
CA SER A 308 -16.01 4.65 -7.83
C SER A 308 -14.69 4.64 -7.05
N MET A 309 -13.78 5.57 -7.35
CA MET A 309 -12.45 5.58 -6.75
C MET A 309 -12.49 5.96 -5.25
N GLY A 310 -13.42 6.85 -4.86
CA GLY A 310 -13.66 7.15 -3.45
C GLY A 310 -14.05 5.91 -2.64
N ASP A 311 -14.94 5.08 -3.19
CA ASP A 311 -15.37 3.81 -2.57
C ASP A 311 -14.21 2.82 -2.47
N PHE A 312 -13.34 2.77 -3.49
CA PHE A 312 -12.13 1.94 -3.44
C PHE A 312 -11.23 2.34 -2.27
N PHE A 313 -10.92 3.63 -2.10
CA PHE A 313 -10.07 4.08 -0.99
C PHE A 313 -10.74 3.89 0.37
N PHE A 314 -12.07 4.04 0.45
CA PHE A 314 -12.82 3.72 1.66
C PHE A 314 -12.67 2.24 2.01
N GLN A 315 -12.97 1.32 1.08
CA GLN A 315 -12.84 -0.12 1.28
C GLN A 315 -11.42 -0.57 1.59
N PHE A 316 -10.43 0.04 0.94
CA PHE A 316 -9.01 -0.21 1.17
C PHE A 316 -8.64 -0.04 2.65
N TRP A 317 -9.18 1.02 3.28
CA TRP A 317 -8.94 1.29 4.70
C TRP A 317 -9.85 0.51 5.64
N GLN A 318 -11.10 0.26 5.28
CA GLN A 318 -12.00 -0.55 6.13
C GLN A 318 -11.45 -1.97 6.36
N LYS A 319 -10.83 -2.58 5.33
CA LYS A 319 -10.13 -3.87 5.46
C LYS A 319 -8.99 -3.87 6.47
N ARG A 320 -8.44 -2.69 6.76
CA ARG A 320 -7.28 -2.47 7.63
C ARG A 320 -7.64 -1.86 8.97
N ASP A 321 -8.93 -1.63 9.22
CA ASP A 321 -9.41 -1.05 10.45
C ASP A 321 -9.13 -1.99 11.65
N PRO A 322 -8.28 -1.58 12.61
CA PRO A 322 -7.93 -2.42 13.73
C PRO A 322 -9.07 -2.48 14.76
N ASN A 323 -10.07 -1.59 14.70
CA ASN A 323 -11.18 -1.53 15.62
C ASN A 323 -12.46 -0.91 15.00
N LEU A 324 -13.36 -1.73 14.43
CA LEU A 324 -14.62 -1.22 13.84
C LEU A 324 -15.63 -0.70 14.88
N ALA A 325 -15.33 -0.82 16.17
CA ALA A 325 -16.18 -0.30 17.25
C ALA A 325 -16.02 1.20 17.45
N THR A 326 -14.94 1.81 16.96
CA THR A 326 -14.73 3.25 16.99
C THR A 326 -15.30 3.89 15.71
N GLU A 327 -15.54 5.20 15.75
CA GLU A 327 -15.89 5.97 14.54
C GLU A 327 -14.63 6.24 13.67
N GLU A 328 -13.44 5.95 14.20
CA GLU A 328 -12.16 6.35 13.64
C GLU A 328 -11.37 5.16 13.18
N ASN A 329 -10.89 5.18 11.93
CA ASN A 329 -9.95 4.16 11.48
C ASN A 329 -8.54 4.53 11.96
N GLU A 330 -8.09 3.94 13.07
CA GLU A 330 -6.81 4.30 13.69
C GLU A 330 -5.61 3.97 12.79
N ARG A 331 -5.78 2.98 11.89
CA ARG A 331 -4.75 2.57 10.94
C ARG A 331 -4.49 3.63 9.86
N ILE A 332 -5.47 4.45 9.49
CA ILE A 332 -5.24 5.62 8.60
C ILE A 332 -4.31 6.62 9.30
N ALA A 333 -4.63 6.98 10.54
CA ALA A 333 -3.84 7.96 11.30
C ALA A 333 -2.42 7.45 11.58
N GLU A 334 -2.31 6.17 11.94
CA GLU A 334 -1.02 5.47 12.02
C GLU A 334 -0.25 5.51 10.70
N HIS A 335 -0.90 5.22 9.56
CA HIS A 335 -0.27 5.23 8.25
C HIS A 335 0.38 6.57 7.93
N TYR A 336 -0.37 7.66 8.06
CA TYR A 336 0.13 8.99 7.72
C TYR A 336 1.24 9.44 8.66
N ARG A 337 1.19 9.06 9.94
CA ARG A 337 2.30 9.29 10.88
C ARG A 337 3.55 8.49 10.48
N ARG A 338 3.40 7.22 10.10
CA ARG A 338 4.52 6.38 9.64
C ARG A 338 5.12 6.90 8.33
N LEU A 339 4.27 7.32 7.41
CA LEU A 339 4.65 7.90 6.13
C LEU A 339 5.46 9.19 6.34
N ASP A 340 4.94 10.13 7.14
CA ASP A 340 5.62 11.38 7.49
C ASP A 340 6.97 11.11 8.17
N TYR A 341 7.01 10.19 9.14
CA TYR A 341 8.25 9.77 9.80
C TYR A 341 9.26 9.19 8.81
N ALA A 342 8.83 8.33 7.88
CA ALA A 342 9.72 7.74 6.88
C ALA A 342 10.29 8.78 5.92
N TYR A 343 9.48 9.75 5.49
CA TYR A 343 9.94 10.89 4.68
C TYR A 343 10.96 11.78 5.40
N LYS A 344 10.94 11.83 6.73
CA LYS A 344 11.88 12.64 7.54
C LYS A 344 13.14 11.86 7.88
N GLU A 345 12.97 10.66 8.46
CA GLU A 345 14.06 9.90 9.06
C GLU A 345 14.80 9.01 8.08
N TYR A 346 14.11 8.54 7.04
CA TYR A 346 14.67 7.61 6.06
C TYR A 346 14.80 8.22 4.66
N HIS A 347 14.72 9.56 4.54
CA HIS A 347 14.91 10.26 3.27
C HIS A 347 16.26 9.92 2.64
N ARG A 348 16.27 9.58 1.35
CA ARG A 348 17.50 9.19 0.63
C ARG A 348 18.55 10.31 0.59
N TYR A 349 18.12 11.58 0.57
CA TYR A 349 19.00 12.76 0.46
C TYR A 349 18.81 13.73 1.64
N LYS A 350 19.35 13.43 2.83
CA LYS A 350 19.27 14.35 3.98
C LYS A 350 20.10 15.64 3.75
N THR A 351 19.56 16.80 4.13
CA THR A 351 20.22 18.10 3.99
C THR A 351 21.31 18.36 5.04
N GLY A 352 22.23 19.28 4.73
CA GLY A 352 23.21 19.80 5.70
C GLY A 352 24.61 19.17 5.70
N ARG A 353 24.97 18.35 4.71
CA ARG A 353 26.32 17.76 4.60
C ARG A 353 27.18 18.45 3.55
N THR A 354 28.48 18.54 3.82
CA THR A 354 29.44 19.26 2.96
C THR A 354 30.09 18.34 1.94
N ALA A 355 30.61 18.91 0.86
CA ALA A 355 31.44 18.18 -0.11
C ALA A 355 32.68 17.51 0.54
N ASN A 356 33.13 18.00 1.69
CA ASN A 356 34.26 17.43 2.46
C ASN A 356 33.90 16.11 3.16
N ASP A 357 32.64 15.89 3.53
CA ASP A 357 32.19 14.64 4.15
C ASP A 357 32.21 13.46 3.16
N PHE A 358 32.31 13.75 1.86
CA PHE A 358 32.14 12.79 0.76
C PHE A 358 33.45 12.25 0.17
N MET A 359 34.60 12.94 0.36
CA MET A 359 35.88 12.52 -0.21
C MET A 359 36.44 11.18 0.33
N GLN A 360 35.72 10.50 1.23
CA GLN A 360 36.10 9.20 1.80
C GLN A 360 35.28 8.00 1.28
N GLU A 361 34.26 8.18 0.43
CA GLU A 361 33.30 7.12 0.13
C GLU A 361 33.68 6.27 -1.09
N VAL A 362 33.92 4.99 -0.83
CA VAL A 362 34.46 4.03 -1.78
C VAL A 362 33.34 3.19 -2.39
N ASP A 363 33.09 3.39 -3.69
CA ASP A 363 32.25 2.56 -4.57
C ASP A 363 32.73 1.08 -4.71
N HIS A 364 33.83 0.68 -4.06
CA HIS A 364 34.33 -0.70 -4.13
C HIS A 364 33.43 -1.73 -3.43
N VAL A 365 32.60 -1.34 -2.44
CA VAL A 365 31.90 -2.32 -1.60
C VAL A 365 30.73 -2.99 -2.34
N VAL A 366 29.92 -2.22 -3.07
CA VAL A 366 28.84 -2.78 -3.92
C VAL A 366 29.45 -3.66 -5.03
N ALA A 367 30.52 -3.20 -5.67
CA ALA A 367 31.24 -4.00 -6.66
C ALA A 367 31.85 -5.29 -6.08
N ILE A 368 32.16 -5.31 -4.79
CA ILE A 368 32.60 -6.52 -4.08
C ILE A 368 31.40 -7.44 -3.85
N ALA A 369 30.29 -6.96 -3.29
CA ALA A 369 29.07 -7.74 -3.03
C ALA A 369 28.52 -8.44 -4.28
N THR A 370 28.34 -7.70 -5.38
CA THR A 370 27.86 -8.24 -6.66
C THR A 370 28.81 -9.31 -7.24
N ARG A 371 30.13 -9.18 -7.01
CA ARG A 371 31.13 -10.17 -7.43
C ARG A 371 31.14 -11.45 -6.57
N VAL A 372 30.47 -11.47 -5.42
CA VAL A 372 30.35 -12.66 -4.53
C VAL A 372 29.01 -13.38 -4.72
N GLY A 373 28.08 -12.84 -5.50
CA GLY A 373 26.74 -13.42 -5.65
C GLY A 373 25.75 -13.07 -4.54
N VAL A 374 26.13 -12.17 -3.61
CA VAL A 374 25.21 -11.60 -2.61
C VAL A 374 24.46 -10.43 -3.24
N ARG A 375 23.12 -10.47 -3.21
CA ARG A 375 22.28 -9.36 -3.67
C ARG A 375 22.11 -8.34 -2.55
N VAL A 376 22.14 -7.05 -2.91
CA VAL A 376 22.02 -5.93 -1.95
C VAL A 376 21.09 -4.85 -2.52
N GLY A 377 20.35 -4.16 -1.64
CA GLY A 377 19.44 -3.07 -2.01
C GLY A 377 18.46 -3.45 -3.11
N ASP A 378 18.38 -2.64 -4.16
CA ASP A 378 17.45 -2.84 -5.27
C ASP A 378 17.61 -4.22 -5.95
N ASP A 379 18.83 -4.75 -6.11
CA ASP A 379 19.04 -6.09 -6.69
C ASP A 379 18.46 -7.22 -5.80
N PHE A 380 18.38 -6.97 -4.49
CA PHE A 380 17.84 -7.91 -3.51
C PHE A 380 16.33 -7.80 -3.37
N ILE A 381 15.81 -6.59 -3.17
CA ILE A 381 14.40 -6.39 -2.81
C ILE A 381 13.46 -6.39 -4.03
N LYS A 382 13.96 -6.00 -5.21
CA LYS A 382 13.15 -5.84 -6.43
C LYS A 382 12.31 -7.06 -6.83
N PRO A 383 12.79 -8.31 -6.70
CA PRO A 383 11.98 -9.49 -6.99
C PRO A 383 10.74 -9.63 -6.10
N TYR A 384 10.76 -9.02 -4.91
CA TYR A 384 9.72 -9.16 -3.90
C TYR A 384 8.77 -7.96 -3.84
N LEU A 385 9.16 -6.81 -4.40
CA LEU A 385 8.35 -5.59 -4.37
C LEU A 385 6.98 -5.80 -5.05
N PRO A 386 5.87 -5.43 -4.39
CA PRO A 386 4.56 -5.38 -5.02
C PRO A 386 4.54 -4.41 -6.21
N LYS A 387 3.69 -4.68 -7.20
CA LYS A 387 3.53 -3.87 -8.44
C LYS A 387 3.29 -2.39 -8.17
N ALA A 388 2.58 -2.07 -7.08
CA ALA A 388 2.25 -0.72 -6.69
C ALA A 388 3.48 0.10 -6.26
N VAL A 389 4.49 -0.56 -5.68
CA VAL A 389 5.63 0.14 -5.08
C VAL A 389 6.57 0.62 -6.18
N PRO A 390 6.80 1.95 -6.31
CA PRO A 390 7.68 2.47 -7.34
C PRO A 390 9.14 2.11 -7.05
N GLU A 391 9.94 1.89 -8.10
CA GLU A 391 11.39 1.65 -7.96
C GLU A 391 12.10 2.87 -7.37
N LYS A 392 11.74 4.08 -7.85
CA LYS A 392 12.24 5.34 -7.29
C LYS A 392 11.33 5.81 -6.16
N ARG A 393 11.91 5.96 -4.97
CA ARG A 393 11.23 6.38 -3.74
C ARG A 393 12.02 7.51 -3.08
N TYR A 394 11.33 8.37 -2.36
CA TYR A 394 11.95 9.47 -1.60
C TYR A 394 12.73 8.96 -0.38
N PHE A 395 12.27 7.87 0.22
CA PHE A 395 12.93 7.20 1.35
C PHE A 395 13.69 5.93 0.92
N ASP A 396 14.57 5.48 1.79
CA ASP A 396 15.39 4.29 1.62
C ASP A 396 14.65 2.99 2.03
N ASP A 397 15.32 1.85 2.02
CA ASP A 397 14.65 0.57 2.26
C ASP A 397 14.18 0.40 3.73
N MET A 398 14.82 1.10 4.69
CA MET A 398 14.30 1.14 6.07
C MET A 398 12.97 1.87 6.12
N GLY A 399 12.82 2.96 5.36
CA GLY A 399 11.55 3.68 5.25
C GLY A 399 10.41 2.81 4.71
N LEU A 400 10.70 1.97 3.71
CA LEU A 400 9.70 1.05 3.16
C LEU A 400 9.23 0.02 4.21
N ILE A 401 10.17 -0.59 4.95
CA ILE A 401 9.83 -1.56 6.00
C ILE A 401 9.11 -0.87 7.16
N TYR A 402 9.54 0.34 7.54
CA TYR A 402 8.92 1.12 8.61
C TYR A 402 7.48 1.50 8.31
N ILE A 403 7.14 1.91 7.08
CA ILE A 403 5.76 2.21 6.70
C ILE A 403 4.86 0.98 6.91
N ARG A 404 5.36 -0.21 6.59
CA ARG A 404 4.62 -1.49 6.69
C ARG A 404 4.50 -2.02 8.12
N HIS A 405 5.59 -1.99 8.88
CA HIS A 405 5.68 -2.71 10.16
C HIS A 405 5.91 -1.80 11.38
N GLY A 406 6.10 -0.51 11.17
CA GLY A 406 6.33 0.45 12.24
C GLY A 406 7.71 0.31 12.88
N GLN A 407 7.79 0.64 14.17
CA GLN A 407 9.03 0.54 14.94
C GLN A 407 9.39 -0.93 15.23
N PRO A 408 10.64 -1.38 15.04
CA PRO A 408 11.04 -2.74 15.40
C PRO A 408 11.08 -2.94 16.92
N ASP A 409 10.75 -4.16 17.37
CA ASP A 409 10.81 -4.53 18.79
C ASP A 409 12.26 -4.52 19.33
N LYS A 410 13.24 -4.86 18.48
CA LYS A 410 14.67 -4.84 18.83
C LYS A 410 15.53 -4.33 17.67
N GLN A 411 16.53 -3.52 18.01
CA GLN A 411 17.57 -3.05 17.08
C GLN A 411 18.96 -3.52 17.53
N VAL A 412 19.74 -4.09 16.61
CA VAL A 412 21.11 -4.57 16.85
C VAL A 412 22.07 -3.82 15.93
N PHE A 413 23.11 -3.22 16.51
CA PHE A 413 24.10 -2.39 15.81
C PHE A 413 25.52 -2.98 15.88
N THR A 414 26.35 -2.58 14.92
CA THR A 414 27.82 -2.75 14.96
C THR A 414 28.52 -1.38 15.01
N ILE A 415 29.57 -1.18 15.84
CA ILE A 415 30.35 0.09 15.98
C ILE A 415 31.85 -0.27 16.13
N PRO A 416 32.81 0.45 15.48
CA PRO A 416 32.84 1.92 15.40
C PRO A 416 32.98 2.60 14.04
N GLU A 417 32.49 3.85 14.01
CA GLU A 417 32.67 4.84 12.94
C GLU A 417 34.12 4.89 12.43
N GLY A 418 34.26 4.98 11.10
CA GLY A 418 35.54 5.19 10.41
C GLY A 418 36.17 3.93 9.79
N PHE A 419 35.55 2.75 9.89
CA PHE A 419 36.12 1.47 9.38
C PHE A 419 35.22 0.65 8.43
N GLY A 420 34.25 1.24 7.74
CA GLY A 420 33.44 0.54 6.73
C GLY A 420 31.97 0.95 6.70
N PRO A 421 31.11 0.21 5.97
CA PRO A 421 29.66 0.38 5.98
C PRO A 421 29.10 0.20 7.41
N GLN A 422 28.08 0.98 7.76
CA GLN A 422 27.35 0.78 9.03
C GLN A 422 26.27 -0.28 8.82
N ASN A 423 26.08 -1.16 9.79
CA ASN A 423 25.10 -2.24 9.72
C ASN A 423 24.15 -2.19 10.92
N ILE A 424 22.84 -2.20 10.64
CA ILE A 424 21.78 -2.31 11.64
C ILE A 424 20.91 -3.53 11.32
N THR A 425 20.35 -4.14 12.35
CA THR A 425 19.38 -5.21 12.17
C THR A 425 18.14 -4.93 13.01
N TRP A 426 16.99 -5.05 12.35
CA TRP A 426 15.67 -4.90 12.95
C TRP A 426 15.06 -6.28 13.16
N GLN A 427 14.53 -6.52 14.35
CA GLN A 427 13.81 -7.74 14.69
C GLN A 427 12.41 -7.39 15.19
N TYR A 428 11.43 -8.10 14.66
CA TYR A 428 10.03 -8.05 15.05
C TYR A 428 9.62 -9.41 15.60
N TYR A 429 9.02 -9.43 16.79
CA TYR A 429 8.60 -10.64 17.47
C TYR A 429 7.24 -11.14 16.96
N PRO A 430 7.02 -12.47 16.96
CA PRO A 430 5.75 -13.02 16.49
C PRO A 430 4.58 -12.61 17.41
N ARG A 431 3.50 -12.12 16.81
CA ARG A 431 2.19 -11.80 17.43
C ARG A 431 1.08 -12.49 16.64
N TYR A 432 -0.17 -12.46 17.13
CA TYR A 432 -1.32 -13.15 16.51
C TYR A 432 -1.46 -12.88 14.99
N ASN A 433 -1.16 -11.65 14.55
CA ASN A 433 -1.17 -11.23 13.14
C ASN A 433 0.20 -10.77 12.62
N HIS A 434 1.30 -11.18 13.27
CA HIS A 434 2.65 -10.74 12.93
C HIS A 434 3.59 -11.96 12.95
N PRO A 435 4.15 -12.42 11.82
CA PRO A 435 5.18 -13.47 11.85
C PRO A 435 6.49 -12.93 12.44
N GLU A 436 7.39 -13.77 12.93
CA GLU A 436 8.75 -13.29 13.25
C GLU A 436 9.40 -12.73 11.98
N LEU A 437 9.95 -11.51 12.04
CA LEU A 437 10.63 -10.88 10.90
C LEU A 437 12.00 -10.33 11.35
N VAL A 438 13.02 -10.54 10.52
CA VAL A 438 14.36 -9.99 10.73
C VAL A 438 14.85 -9.34 9.45
N PHE A 439 15.28 -8.07 9.54
CA PHE A 439 15.80 -7.32 8.40
C PHE A 439 17.20 -6.79 8.69
N HIS A 440 18.12 -7.05 7.78
CA HIS A 440 19.48 -6.53 7.84
C HIS A 440 19.60 -5.34 6.90
N PHE A 441 20.07 -4.20 7.43
CA PHE A 441 20.31 -3.01 6.64
C PHE A 441 21.77 -2.59 6.75
N SER A 442 22.30 -2.15 5.62
CA SER A 442 23.65 -1.61 5.51
C SER A 442 23.58 -0.20 4.93
N LYS A 443 24.46 0.69 5.41
CA LYS A 443 24.61 2.04 4.90
C LYS A 443 25.96 2.20 4.21
N TYR A 444 25.91 2.27 2.88
CA TYR A 444 27.07 2.44 2.01
C TYR A 444 27.29 3.91 1.68
N GLY A 445 27.89 4.62 2.63
CA GLY A 445 28.11 6.05 2.50
C GLY A 445 26.85 6.90 2.72
N ALA A 446 26.98 8.20 2.49
CA ALA A 446 25.99 9.20 2.83
C ALA A 446 24.90 9.37 1.76
N SER A 447 25.14 8.94 0.51
CA SER A 447 24.33 9.30 -0.65
C SER A 447 23.22 8.31 -1.05
N ARG A 448 23.23 7.08 -0.53
CA ARG A 448 22.28 6.02 -0.91
C ARG A 448 21.25 5.65 0.16
N GLY A 449 21.30 6.25 1.34
CA GLY A 449 20.49 5.83 2.48
C GLY A 449 20.84 4.42 2.97
N TRP A 450 19.93 3.80 3.72
CA TRP A 450 20.02 2.42 4.16
C TRP A 450 19.44 1.45 3.14
N THR A 451 20.17 0.39 2.83
CA THR A 451 19.76 -0.65 1.88
C THR A 451 19.55 -1.98 2.59
N ILE A 452 18.48 -2.70 2.25
CA ILE A 452 18.24 -4.04 2.78
C ILE A 452 19.19 -5.07 2.14
N GLU A 453 19.59 -6.09 2.89
CA GLU A 453 20.53 -7.12 2.42
C GLU A 453 20.12 -8.53 2.85
N SER A 454 20.42 -9.51 1.99
CA SER A 454 20.28 -10.93 2.34
C SER A 454 21.28 -11.37 3.41
N MET A 455 22.39 -10.65 3.55
CA MET A 455 23.46 -10.97 4.48
C MET A 455 24.15 -9.68 4.93
N PRO A 456 24.29 -9.42 6.25
CA PRO A 456 24.99 -8.25 6.70
C PRO A 456 26.50 -8.36 6.42
N TYR A 457 27.12 -7.24 6.02
CA TYR A 457 28.57 -7.13 5.82
C TYR A 457 29.39 -7.54 7.06
N ASP A 458 28.92 -7.17 8.25
CA ASP A 458 29.51 -7.59 9.54
C ASP A 458 28.45 -8.34 10.36
N VAL A 459 28.78 -9.56 10.80
CA VAL A 459 27.89 -10.44 11.56
C VAL A 459 28.11 -10.34 13.07
N GLY A 460 29.01 -9.47 13.53
CA GLY A 460 29.25 -9.21 14.94
C GLY A 460 28.00 -8.77 15.69
N ASN A 461 27.88 -9.20 16.95
CA ASN A 461 26.77 -8.96 17.89
C ASN A 461 25.41 -9.56 17.47
N ARG A 462 25.33 -10.31 16.36
CA ARG A 462 24.08 -10.90 15.85
C ARG A 462 23.81 -12.32 16.37
N GLU A 463 24.67 -12.84 17.23
CA GLU A 463 24.43 -14.07 17.99
C GLU A 463 23.20 -13.98 18.91
N GLU A 464 22.79 -12.77 19.27
CA GLU A 464 21.57 -12.50 20.03
C GLU A 464 20.29 -12.63 19.18
N ILE A 465 20.43 -12.68 17.86
CA ILE A 465 19.32 -12.82 16.90
C ILE A 465 19.17 -14.30 16.54
N ASP A 466 20.26 -14.89 16.06
CA ASP A 466 20.32 -16.30 15.68
C ASP A 466 21.72 -16.86 16.01
N PRO A 467 21.83 -17.99 16.74
CA PRO A 467 23.11 -18.64 17.03
C PRO A 467 23.94 -19.01 15.78
N LEU A 468 23.32 -19.08 14.59
CA LEU A 468 24.02 -19.29 13.33
C LEU A 468 24.97 -18.13 12.98
N TYR A 469 24.65 -16.89 13.37
CA TYR A 469 25.54 -15.74 13.16
C TYR A 469 26.85 -15.87 13.94
N TRP A 470 26.80 -16.39 15.17
CA TRP A 470 28.01 -16.70 15.94
C TRP A 470 28.91 -17.71 15.24
N ARG A 471 28.31 -18.78 14.70
CA ARG A 471 29.06 -19.83 13.98
C ARG A 471 29.73 -19.27 12.74
N LEU A 472 29.02 -18.39 12.04
CA LEU A 472 29.53 -17.70 10.88
C LEU A 472 30.67 -16.72 11.24
N GLN A 473 30.56 -15.98 12.34
CA GLN A 473 31.63 -15.10 12.82
C GLN A 473 32.93 -15.91 13.10
N ILE A 474 32.81 -17.05 13.78
CA ILE A 474 33.97 -17.94 14.04
C ILE A 474 34.60 -18.42 12.73
N ALA A 475 33.79 -18.74 11.73
CA ALA A 475 34.26 -19.16 10.41
C ALA A 475 35.06 -18.03 9.73
N MET A 476 34.51 -16.81 9.71
CA MET A 476 35.17 -15.62 9.15
C MET A 476 36.50 -15.31 9.82
N ASP A 477 36.57 -15.43 11.14
CA ASP A 477 37.82 -15.21 11.88
C ASP A 477 38.89 -16.25 11.55
N ARG A 478 38.50 -17.50 11.27
CA ARG A 478 39.42 -18.57 10.84
C ARG A 478 39.91 -18.40 9.40
N ALA A 479 39.05 -17.90 8.50
CA ALA A 479 39.35 -17.67 7.09
C ALA A 479 40.15 -16.37 6.83
N GLY A 480 40.38 -15.54 7.86
CA GLY A 480 41.18 -14.31 7.74
C GLY A 480 40.38 -13.07 7.36
N ARG A 481 39.17 -12.88 7.94
CA ARG A 481 38.28 -11.71 7.77
C ARG A 481 37.77 -11.47 6.33
N ASP A 482 37.96 -12.42 5.42
CA ASP A 482 37.34 -12.37 4.10
C ASP A 482 35.96 -13.02 4.15
N VAL A 483 34.91 -12.19 4.11
CA VAL A 483 33.50 -12.61 4.01
C VAL A 483 33.31 -13.53 2.80
N ARG A 484 34.05 -13.30 1.69
CA ARG A 484 34.04 -14.21 0.52
C ARG A 484 34.60 -15.58 0.86
N GLY A 485 35.75 -15.62 1.50
CA GLY A 485 36.40 -16.87 1.91
C GLY A 485 35.49 -17.70 2.82
N ALA A 486 34.83 -17.05 3.78
CA ALA A 486 34.00 -17.75 4.77
C ALA A 486 32.61 -18.19 4.27
N ILE A 487 31.92 -17.39 3.44
CA ILE A 487 30.63 -17.80 2.84
C ILE A 487 30.85 -18.95 1.85
N PHE A 488 31.95 -18.94 1.09
CA PHE A 488 32.28 -20.04 0.17
C PHE A 488 32.94 -21.27 0.85
N ASP A 489 33.66 -21.11 1.97
CA ASP A 489 34.30 -22.24 2.70
C ASP A 489 33.31 -23.02 3.61
N MET A 490 32.08 -22.54 3.83
CA MET A 490 31.01 -23.26 4.55
C MET A 490 29.63 -23.01 3.91
N SER A 491 29.43 -23.48 2.68
CA SER A 491 28.20 -23.31 1.88
C SER A 491 26.90 -23.38 2.68
N ASP A 492 26.76 -24.37 3.57
CA ASP A 492 25.45 -24.70 4.15
C ASP A 492 24.92 -23.63 5.13
N ILE A 493 25.77 -23.01 5.98
CA ILE A 493 25.28 -22.03 6.98
C ILE A 493 24.95 -20.68 6.32
N GLY A 494 25.78 -20.25 5.38
CA GLY A 494 25.54 -19.02 4.62
C GLY A 494 24.28 -19.13 3.77
N GLU A 495 24.10 -20.26 3.08
CA GLU A 495 22.89 -20.54 2.27
C GLU A 495 21.62 -20.55 3.12
N ILE A 496 21.62 -21.23 4.27
CA ILE A 496 20.46 -21.27 5.19
C ILE A 496 20.09 -19.85 5.68
N LEU A 497 21.08 -19.03 6.05
CA LEU A 497 20.81 -17.67 6.51
C LEU A 497 20.30 -16.77 5.37
N ILE A 498 20.84 -16.91 4.16
CA ILE A 498 20.37 -16.17 2.99
C ILE A 498 18.93 -16.55 2.66
N GLU A 499 18.60 -17.84 2.60
CA GLU A 499 17.23 -18.32 2.32
C GLU A 499 16.25 -17.80 3.37
N LYS A 500 16.61 -17.92 4.65
CA LYS A 500 15.79 -17.40 5.77
C LYS A 500 15.58 -15.88 5.69
N ASN A 501 16.62 -15.12 5.33
CA ASN A 501 16.53 -13.67 5.19
C ASN A 501 15.77 -13.23 3.93
N GLU A 502 15.83 -14.02 2.85
CA GLU A 502 15.00 -13.87 1.65
C GLU A 502 13.51 -14.06 1.99
N ASP A 503 13.17 -15.09 2.77
CA ASP A 503 11.81 -15.31 3.25
C ASP A 503 11.32 -14.13 4.10
N TYR A 504 12.14 -13.63 5.03
CA TYR A 504 11.79 -12.45 5.83
C TYR A 504 11.57 -11.20 4.96
N ALA A 505 12.43 -10.97 3.96
CA ALA A 505 12.28 -9.86 3.04
C ALA A 505 10.96 -9.99 2.24
N GLU A 506 10.68 -11.17 1.69
CA GLU A 506 9.48 -11.44 0.91
C GLU A 506 8.20 -11.27 1.74
N ILE A 507 8.13 -11.90 2.91
CA ILE A 507 6.99 -11.77 3.83
C ILE A 507 6.86 -10.31 4.26
N GLY A 508 7.97 -9.68 4.65
CA GLY A 508 8.02 -8.30 5.11
C GLY A 508 7.49 -7.27 4.12
N VAL A 509 7.82 -7.41 2.83
CA VAL A 509 7.34 -6.46 1.82
C VAL A 509 5.93 -6.77 1.30
N LYS A 510 5.37 -7.93 1.63
CA LYS A 510 4.01 -8.34 1.22
C LYS A 510 2.98 -8.23 2.34
N THR A 511 3.43 -8.19 3.59
CA THR A 511 2.60 -8.06 4.78
C THR A 511 2.75 -6.67 5.40
N GLU A 512 1.89 -6.39 6.36
CA GLU A 512 1.90 -5.16 7.15
C GLU A 512 1.35 -5.47 8.54
N THR A 513 1.68 -4.62 9.51
CA THR A 513 1.18 -4.72 10.88
C THR A 513 0.74 -3.36 11.40
N SER A 514 -0.22 -3.38 12.33
CA SER A 514 -0.68 -2.20 13.05
C SER A 514 -0.12 -2.19 14.47
N GLU A 515 0.23 -0.99 14.95
CA GLU A 515 0.62 -0.69 16.33
C GLU A 515 -0.60 -0.49 17.25
N TYR A 516 -1.82 -0.66 16.74
CA TYR A 516 -3.02 -0.56 17.56
C TYR A 516 -3.05 -1.68 18.61
N GLU A 517 -2.95 -1.27 19.88
CA GLU A 517 -3.05 -2.15 21.04
C GLU A 517 -4.31 -1.78 21.84
N TYR A 518 -5.12 -2.79 22.15
CA TYR A 518 -6.24 -2.62 23.08
C TYR A 518 -5.67 -2.36 24.49
N GLU A 519 -6.12 -1.27 25.13
CA GLU A 519 -5.70 -0.94 26.50
C GLU A 519 -6.23 -1.98 27.51
N GLU A 520 -7.35 -2.62 27.17
CA GLU A 520 -8.02 -3.62 28.00
C GLU A 520 -7.28 -4.97 28.01
N LYS A 521 -7.49 -5.73 29.08
CA LYS A 521 -6.92 -7.09 29.20
C LYS A 521 -7.67 -8.06 28.29
N PRO A 522 -7.03 -9.10 27.73
CA PRO A 522 -7.74 -10.06 26.89
C PRO A 522 -8.81 -10.83 27.68
N LEU A 523 -9.99 -10.96 27.06
CA LEU A 523 -11.09 -11.84 27.47
C LEU A 523 -11.29 -12.90 26.39
N ASP A 524 -11.20 -14.17 26.76
CA ASP A 524 -11.60 -15.27 25.88
C ASP A 524 -13.06 -15.62 26.16
N PHE A 525 -13.86 -15.76 25.09
CA PHE A 525 -15.25 -16.17 25.18
C PHE A 525 -15.66 -16.97 23.93
N PRO A 526 -16.33 -18.13 24.08
CA PRO A 526 -16.80 -18.88 22.93
C PRO A 526 -17.98 -18.14 22.28
N PHE A 527 -18.02 -18.14 20.95
CA PHE A 527 -19.15 -17.65 20.17
C PHE A 527 -19.39 -18.51 18.93
N GLU A 528 -20.61 -18.45 18.39
CA GLU A 528 -21.01 -19.18 17.19
C GLU A 528 -22.09 -18.41 16.43
N TRP A 529 -22.07 -18.50 15.10
CA TRP A 529 -23.08 -17.95 14.21
C TRP A 529 -23.99 -19.06 13.72
N ILE A 530 -25.30 -18.83 13.76
CA ILE A 530 -26.29 -19.77 13.22
C ILE A 530 -27.29 -18.99 12.38
N THR A 531 -27.56 -19.46 11.16
CA THR A 531 -28.43 -18.75 10.22
C THR A 531 -29.75 -19.50 9.95
N PHE A 532 -30.84 -18.73 9.87
CA PHE A 532 -32.21 -19.17 9.62
C PHE A 532 -32.89 -18.23 8.61
N ARG A 533 -34.06 -18.63 8.08
CA ARG A 533 -34.90 -17.73 7.30
C ARG A 533 -35.42 -16.62 8.22
N GLY A 534 -35.18 -15.38 7.84
CA GLY A 534 -35.64 -14.20 8.58
C GLY A 534 -36.99 -13.70 8.08
N SER A 535 -37.16 -12.37 8.07
CA SER A 535 -38.32 -11.67 7.54
C SER A 535 -37.92 -10.73 6.40
N GLU A 536 -38.88 -10.28 5.59
CA GLU A 536 -38.68 -9.24 4.56
C GLU A 536 -37.58 -9.55 3.53
N GLY A 537 -37.39 -10.82 3.15
CA GLY A 537 -36.35 -11.20 2.20
C GLY A 537 -34.93 -11.24 2.79
N LYS A 538 -34.78 -11.08 4.11
CA LYS A 538 -33.50 -11.19 4.82
C LYS A 538 -33.38 -12.51 5.57
N SER A 539 -32.15 -12.90 5.87
CA SER A 539 -31.84 -14.06 6.71
C SER A 539 -31.66 -13.60 8.16
N LEU A 540 -32.09 -14.45 9.09
CA LEU A 540 -31.89 -14.26 10.52
C LEU A 540 -30.56 -14.90 10.90
N VAL A 541 -29.64 -14.09 11.39
CA VAL A 541 -28.35 -14.50 11.93
C VAL A 541 -28.42 -14.40 13.45
N GLU A 542 -28.18 -15.51 14.15
CA GLU A 542 -28.14 -15.57 15.59
C GLU A 542 -26.69 -15.68 16.06
N LEU A 543 -26.21 -14.68 16.79
CA LEU A 543 -24.92 -14.71 17.48
C LEU A 543 -25.10 -15.32 18.86
N TYR A 544 -24.65 -16.55 19.04
CA TYR A 544 -24.57 -17.17 20.35
C TYR A 544 -23.20 -16.88 20.98
N TYR A 545 -23.16 -16.55 22.27
CA TYR A 545 -21.90 -16.33 22.99
C TYR A 545 -21.99 -16.75 24.46
N GLY A 546 -20.89 -17.30 24.98
CA GLY A 546 -20.78 -17.81 26.34
C GLY A 546 -20.11 -16.82 27.30
N LEU A 547 -20.67 -16.69 28.50
CA LEU A 547 -20.16 -15.89 29.60
C LEU A 547 -19.67 -16.84 30.70
N GLU A 548 -18.36 -17.05 30.78
CA GLU A 548 -17.77 -17.92 31.82
C GLU A 548 -17.44 -17.11 33.07
N GLY A 549 -17.96 -17.53 34.24
CA GLY A 549 -17.82 -16.74 35.45
C GLY A 549 -16.41 -16.72 36.05
N LYS A 550 -15.54 -17.67 35.69
CA LYS A 550 -14.09 -17.60 35.98
C LYS A 550 -13.42 -16.42 35.26
N ASN A 551 -13.97 -15.96 34.14
CA ASN A 551 -13.38 -14.92 33.30
C ASN A 551 -14.02 -13.53 33.52
N ILE A 552 -15.31 -13.48 33.87
CA ILE A 552 -16.13 -12.25 33.96
C ILE A 552 -16.52 -11.96 35.42
N LYS A 553 -16.34 -10.72 35.87
CA LYS A 553 -16.66 -10.30 37.24
C LYS A 553 -18.10 -9.83 37.41
N VAL A 554 -18.62 -10.14 38.59
CA VAL A 554 -19.91 -9.65 39.09
C VAL A 554 -19.67 -8.46 40.01
N LYS A 555 -20.50 -7.41 39.86
CA LYS A 555 -20.58 -6.27 40.78
C LYS A 555 -21.89 -6.36 41.55
N THR A 556 -21.87 -6.03 42.84
CA THR A 556 -23.10 -5.83 43.61
C THR A 556 -23.54 -4.38 43.50
N ASP A 557 -24.74 -4.13 42.96
CA ASP A 557 -25.36 -2.81 42.76
C ASP A 557 -26.72 -2.78 43.48
N GLU A 558 -26.94 -1.83 44.39
CA GLU A 558 -28.23 -1.63 45.10
C GLU A 558 -28.95 -2.89 45.64
N GLN A 559 -28.17 -3.88 46.14
CA GLN A 559 -28.62 -5.21 46.66
C GLN A 559 -28.82 -6.32 45.62
N GLU A 560 -28.55 -6.07 44.34
CA GLU A 560 -28.53 -7.10 43.30
C GLU A 560 -27.11 -7.33 42.80
N ASN A 561 -26.78 -8.60 42.52
CA ASN A 561 -25.55 -8.94 41.84
C ASN A 561 -25.79 -8.81 40.34
N VAL A 562 -24.94 -8.07 39.62
CA VAL A 562 -25.08 -7.79 38.20
C VAL A 562 -23.77 -8.01 37.45
N LEU A 563 -23.87 -8.50 36.22
CA LEU A 563 -22.80 -8.42 35.22
C LEU A 563 -22.94 -7.07 34.50
N SER A 564 -21.85 -6.32 34.41
CA SER A 564 -21.80 -5.07 33.66
C SER A 564 -20.96 -5.30 32.40
N LEU A 565 -21.61 -5.41 31.25
CA LEU A 565 -20.96 -5.76 29.99
C LEU A 565 -21.18 -4.67 28.94
N SER A 566 -20.18 -4.40 28.11
CA SER A 566 -20.35 -3.65 26.85
C SER A 566 -20.15 -4.59 25.67
N ARG A 567 -21.06 -4.54 24.71
CA ARG A 567 -21.08 -5.42 23.54
C ARG A 567 -21.11 -4.59 22.27
N PHE A 568 -20.21 -4.91 21.35
CA PHE A 568 -20.24 -4.39 20.00
C PHE A 568 -20.31 -5.54 18.99
N VAL A 569 -21.17 -5.40 17.98
CA VAL A 569 -21.25 -6.30 16.82
C VAL A 569 -21.37 -5.43 15.58
N GLY A 570 -20.37 -5.44 14.72
CA GLY A 570 -20.41 -4.84 13.39
C GLY A 570 -20.47 -5.91 12.32
N LEU A 571 -21.46 -5.83 11.43
CA LEU A 571 -21.62 -6.70 10.26
C LEU A 571 -21.58 -5.86 8.99
N TYR A 572 -20.76 -6.27 8.03
CA TYR A 572 -20.52 -5.55 6.78
C TYR A 572 -20.54 -6.49 5.60
N ASP A 573 -21.07 -6.05 4.46
CA ASP A 573 -21.06 -6.84 3.24
C ASP A 573 -19.65 -6.95 2.64
N LYS A 574 -19.49 -7.73 1.57
CA LYS A 574 -18.21 -7.84 0.82
C LYS A 574 -17.62 -6.51 0.32
N ASN A 575 -18.43 -5.45 0.24
CA ASN A 575 -18.04 -4.11 -0.18
C ASN A 575 -17.81 -3.17 1.02
N TRP A 576 -17.75 -3.72 2.25
CA TRP A 576 -17.61 -2.98 3.50
C TRP A 576 -18.73 -1.97 3.76
N GLN A 577 -19.91 -2.19 3.17
CA GLN A 577 -21.13 -1.48 3.52
C GLN A 577 -21.73 -2.09 4.79
N GLU A 578 -22.06 -1.26 5.77
CA GLU A 578 -22.67 -1.70 7.02
C GLU A 578 -24.04 -2.36 6.79
N GLU A 579 -24.18 -3.62 7.20
CA GLU A 579 -25.43 -4.38 7.16
C GLU A 579 -26.16 -4.31 8.51
N ALA A 580 -25.41 -4.33 9.61
CA ALA A 580 -25.92 -4.16 10.97
C ALA A 580 -24.84 -3.68 11.94
N ARG A 581 -25.24 -2.86 12.91
CA ARG A 581 -24.41 -2.45 14.04
C ARG A 581 -25.17 -2.58 15.35
N ILE A 582 -24.54 -3.21 16.33
CA ILE A 582 -25.02 -3.29 17.71
C ILE A 582 -23.94 -2.67 18.59
N ASN A 583 -24.33 -1.70 19.40
CA ASN A 583 -23.49 -1.13 20.46
C ASN A 583 -24.36 -0.95 21.70
N ARG A 584 -24.13 -1.77 22.73
CA ARG A 584 -24.96 -1.79 23.95
C ARG A 584 -24.13 -1.96 25.20
N GLU A 585 -24.58 -1.31 26.26
CA GLU A 585 -24.15 -1.59 27.62
C GLU A 585 -25.28 -2.30 28.36
N ASP A 586 -24.99 -3.50 28.88
CA ASP A 586 -25.96 -4.32 29.59
C ASP A 586 -25.61 -4.41 31.07
N LYS A 587 -26.66 -4.32 31.91
CA LYS A 587 -26.63 -4.76 33.31
C LYS A 587 -27.49 -6.01 33.42
N ILE A 588 -26.85 -7.17 33.58
CA ILE A 588 -27.55 -8.47 33.65
C ILE A 588 -27.58 -8.92 35.11
N PRO A 589 -28.76 -8.95 35.77
CA PRO A 589 -28.88 -9.51 37.10
C PRO A 589 -28.48 -10.98 37.12
N VAL A 590 -27.61 -11.34 38.06
CA VAL A 590 -27.22 -12.71 38.38
C VAL A 590 -27.74 -13.00 39.78
N GLY A 591 -28.73 -13.88 39.88
CA GLY A 591 -29.41 -14.24 41.14
C GLY A 591 -28.57 -15.09 42.10
N ILE A 592 -27.25 -15.09 41.96
CA ILE A 592 -26.29 -15.89 42.72
C ILE A 592 -25.14 -15.00 43.23
N SER A 593 -24.40 -15.49 44.23
CA SER A 593 -23.25 -14.77 44.77
C SER A 593 -22.09 -14.68 43.76
N PRO A 594 -21.17 -13.70 43.89
CA PRO A 594 -19.96 -13.64 43.08
C PRO A 594 -19.09 -14.91 43.16
N GLU A 595 -19.10 -15.61 44.29
CA GLU A 595 -18.40 -16.89 44.49
C GLU A 595 -19.05 -18.03 43.72
N GLU A 596 -20.38 -18.13 43.73
CA GLU A 596 -21.11 -19.14 42.95
C GLU A 596 -20.99 -18.87 41.45
N TRP A 597 -21.00 -17.59 41.05
CA TRP A 597 -20.83 -17.21 39.65
C TRP A 597 -19.49 -17.69 39.08
N LYS A 598 -18.40 -17.66 39.85
CA LYS A 598 -17.08 -18.11 39.37
C LYS A 598 -17.06 -19.54 38.82
N GLU A 599 -17.91 -20.41 39.37
CA GLU A 599 -18.06 -21.81 38.96
C GLU A 599 -19.24 -22.02 38.00
N SER A 600 -19.85 -20.93 37.54
CA SER A 600 -21.02 -20.91 36.67
C SER A 600 -20.69 -20.34 35.29
N SER A 601 -21.61 -20.51 34.36
CA SER A 601 -21.60 -19.86 33.05
C SER A 601 -23.01 -19.46 32.65
N ALA A 602 -23.12 -18.57 31.67
CA ALA A 602 -24.38 -18.24 31.03
C ALA A 602 -24.20 -18.15 29.52
N THR A 603 -25.18 -18.62 28.77
CA THR A 603 -25.22 -18.42 27.31
C THR A 603 -26.16 -17.25 27.00
N LYS A 604 -25.82 -16.47 25.98
CA LYS A 604 -26.66 -15.40 25.43
C LYS A 604 -26.76 -15.55 23.91
N MET A 605 -27.82 -14.99 23.35
CA MET A 605 -28.08 -14.97 21.91
C MET A 605 -28.49 -13.56 21.49
N GLU A 606 -27.95 -13.07 20.38
CA GLU A 606 -28.35 -11.81 19.76
C GLU A 606 -28.86 -12.10 18.33
N PRO A 607 -30.15 -11.85 18.04
CA PRO A 607 -30.73 -12.07 16.71
C PRO A 607 -30.56 -10.82 15.82
N ILE A 608 -30.14 -11.02 14.58
CA ILE A 608 -29.81 -9.94 13.63
C ILE A 608 -30.36 -10.29 12.25
N LEU A 609 -31.09 -9.36 11.61
CA LEU A 609 -31.63 -9.55 10.25
C LEU A 609 -30.72 -8.87 9.22
N ILE A 610 -30.03 -9.66 8.40
CA ILE A 610 -29.15 -9.15 7.34
C ILE A 610 -29.43 -9.80 5.97
N PRO A 611 -29.07 -9.13 4.86
CA PRO A 611 -29.10 -9.73 3.53
C PRO A 611 -28.27 -11.02 3.44
N ALA A 612 -28.52 -11.80 2.40
CA ALA A 612 -27.68 -12.96 2.08
C ALA A 612 -26.42 -12.53 1.32
N GLY A 613 -25.31 -13.22 1.58
CA GLY A 613 -24.01 -12.88 1.02
C GLY A 613 -22.84 -13.27 1.92
N GLU A 614 -21.63 -12.90 1.50
CA GLU A 614 -20.45 -12.94 2.35
C GLU A 614 -20.44 -11.71 3.25
N THR A 615 -20.35 -11.94 4.56
CA THR A 615 -20.41 -10.89 5.60
C THR A 615 -19.11 -10.90 6.41
N HIS A 616 -18.46 -9.74 6.49
CA HIS A 616 -17.40 -9.44 7.44
C HIS A 616 -17.99 -9.12 8.81
N PHE A 617 -17.37 -9.60 9.88
CA PHE A 617 -17.81 -9.31 11.24
C PHE A 617 -16.69 -8.86 12.15
N GLU A 618 -17.08 -8.07 13.15
CA GLU A 618 -16.30 -7.80 14.34
C GLU A 618 -17.20 -7.83 15.57
N VAL A 619 -16.82 -8.65 16.56
CA VAL A 619 -17.56 -8.83 17.81
C VAL A 619 -16.65 -8.48 18.97
N HIS A 620 -17.13 -7.57 19.83
CA HIS A 620 -16.47 -7.21 21.07
C HIS A 620 -17.34 -7.58 22.26
N LEU A 621 -16.70 -8.10 23.30
CA LEU A 621 -17.29 -8.31 24.62
C LEU A 621 -16.37 -7.73 25.69
N ARG A 622 -16.79 -6.65 26.34
CA ARG A 622 -16.08 -6.03 27.45
C ARG A 622 -16.75 -6.36 28.79
N ASP A 623 -15.97 -6.79 29.76
CA ASP A 623 -16.35 -6.78 31.17
C ASP A 623 -15.94 -5.43 31.79
N ASN A 624 -16.94 -4.57 32.04
CA ASN A 624 -16.74 -3.21 32.53
C ASN A 624 -16.25 -3.18 34.00
N VAL A 625 -16.24 -4.31 34.70
CA VAL A 625 -15.78 -4.43 36.08
C VAL A 625 -14.32 -4.87 36.16
N SER A 626 -13.91 -5.85 35.34
CA SER A 626 -12.52 -6.34 35.32
C SER A 626 -11.63 -5.66 34.28
N ASP A 627 -12.24 -4.86 33.41
CA ASP A 627 -11.61 -4.17 32.30
C ASP A 627 -10.90 -5.14 31.34
N LYS A 628 -11.63 -6.20 31.03
CA LYS A 628 -11.22 -7.18 30.02
C LYS A 628 -12.07 -7.05 28.78
N LEU A 629 -11.47 -7.22 27.61
CA LEU A 629 -12.09 -7.14 26.30
C LEU A 629 -11.72 -8.36 25.47
N GLY A 630 -12.72 -8.97 24.86
CA GLY A 630 -12.53 -10.01 23.85
C GLY A 630 -12.96 -9.44 22.52
N VAL A 631 -12.13 -9.66 21.49
CA VAL A 631 -12.37 -9.17 20.13
C VAL A 631 -12.19 -10.33 19.17
N TYR A 632 -13.20 -10.57 18.33
CA TYR A 632 -13.11 -11.52 17.22
C TYR A 632 -13.48 -10.82 15.93
N LYS A 633 -12.67 -11.04 14.89
CA LYS A 633 -12.92 -10.56 13.52
C LYS A 633 -12.86 -11.73 12.54
N GLY A 634 -13.64 -11.66 11.47
CA GLY A 634 -13.59 -12.68 10.43
C GLY A 634 -14.66 -12.49 9.36
N THR A 635 -14.92 -13.56 8.62
CA THR A 635 -16.00 -13.65 7.63
C THR A 635 -16.85 -14.88 7.87
N PHE A 636 -18.12 -14.80 7.49
CA PHE A 636 -19.02 -15.94 7.36
C PHE A 636 -19.98 -15.70 6.19
N THR A 637 -20.63 -16.78 5.73
CA THR A 637 -21.59 -16.71 4.62
C THR A 637 -23.00 -16.83 5.15
N VAL A 638 -23.88 -15.94 4.70
CA VAL A 638 -25.31 -15.95 4.97
C VAL A 638 -26.05 -16.49 3.76
N ASP A 639 -26.73 -17.62 3.92
CA ASP A 639 -27.51 -18.23 2.85
C ASP A 639 -28.75 -17.38 2.51
N ASP A 640 -29.12 -17.35 1.22
CA ASP A 640 -30.39 -16.79 0.78
C ASP A 640 -31.49 -17.84 0.90
N TYR A 641 -32.18 -17.81 2.05
CA TYR A 641 -33.30 -18.69 2.32
C TYR A 641 -34.58 -18.31 1.57
N TRP A 642 -34.63 -17.22 0.80
CA TRP A 642 -35.84 -16.77 0.09
C TRP A 642 -35.90 -17.19 -1.39
N GLN A 643 -34.93 -17.97 -1.85
CA GLN A 643 -34.97 -18.60 -3.16
C GLN A 643 -36.08 -19.65 -3.25
N ASP A 644 -36.49 -20.02 -4.47
CA ASP A 644 -37.54 -21.03 -4.71
C ASP A 644 -37.04 -22.49 -4.60
N SER A 645 -35.78 -22.72 -4.23
CA SER A 645 -35.17 -24.05 -4.08
C SER A 645 -35.30 -24.60 -2.67
N LEU A 646 -35.27 -25.93 -2.52
CA LEU A 646 -35.17 -26.60 -1.21
C LEU A 646 -33.93 -26.09 -0.45
N MET A 647 -34.12 -25.57 0.76
CA MET A 647 -33.05 -25.02 1.60
C MET A 647 -33.11 -25.61 3.00
N LEU A 648 -31.95 -25.72 3.65
CA LEU A 648 -31.80 -26.19 5.03
C LEU A 648 -31.03 -25.13 5.82
N SER A 649 -31.54 -24.75 7.00
CA SER A 649 -30.85 -23.85 7.92
C SER A 649 -29.54 -24.44 8.43
N ASP A 650 -28.73 -23.63 9.10
CA ASP A 650 -27.65 -24.19 9.92
C ASP A 650 -28.21 -25.09 11.03
N ILE A 651 -27.36 -25.99 11.53
CA ILE A 651 -27.71 -26.95 12.57
C ILE A 651 -27.36 -26.35 13.93
N LEU A 652 -28.37 -26.07 14.74
CA LEU A 652 -28.22 -25.63 16.11
C LEU A 652 -27.98 -26.84 17.03
N LEU A 653 -26.77 -26.90 17.59
CA LEU A 653 -26.40 -27.87 18.63
C LEU A 653 -26.82 -27.37 20.01
N SER A 654 -27.44 -28.26 20.78
CA SER A 654 -27.97 -27.95 22.09
C SER A 654 -27.92 -29.16 23.03
N ASP A 655 -28.17 -28.91 24.31
CA ASP A 655 -28.67 -29.93 25.23
C ASP A 655 -30.02 -30.50 24.73
N PRO A 656 -30.51 -31.62 25.27
CA PRO A 656 -31.71 -32.27 24.76
C PRO A 656 -32.90 -31.32 24.61
N ILE A 657 -33.47 -31.30 23.42
CA ILE A 657 -34.61 -30.44 23.08
C ILE A 657 -35.86 -31.04 23.71
N THR A 658 -36.66 -30.19 24.35
CA THR A 658 -37.89 -30.56 25.07
C THR A 658 -39.02 -29.61 24.71
N PRO A 659 -40.30 -29.96 24.96
CA PRO A 659 -41.41 -29.03 24.79
C PRO A 659 -41.22 -27.77 25.65
N ALA A 660 -41.48 -26.60 25.07
CA ALA A 660 -41.31 -25.33 25.75
C ALA A 660 -42.34 -25.13 26.88
N GLU A 661 -41.87 -24.56 27.98
CA GLU A 661 -42.70 -24.15 29.11
C GLU A 661 -42.69 -22.61 29.21
N SER A 662 -43.68 -22.05 29.92
CA SER A 662 -43.73 -20.60 30.13
C SER A 662 -42.48 -20.12 30.87
N GLY A 663 -41.62 -19.34 30.21
CA GLY A 663 -40.39 -18.79 30.78
C GLY A 663 -39.11 -19.54 30.40
N SER A 664 -39.16 -20.49 29.45
CA SER A 664 -37.96 -21.09 28.84
C SER A 664 -37.00 -20.01 28.33
N ALA A 665 -35.73 -20.09 28.71
CA ALA A 665 -34.72 -19.06 28.40
C ALA A 665 -34.40 -18.98 26.90
N PHE A 666 -34.35 -20.13 26.23
CA PHE A 666 -34.27 -20.23 24.78
C PHE A 666 -35.42 -21.09 24.27
N GLN A 667 -36.11 -20.57 23.26
CA GLN A 667 -37.28 -21.20 22.68
C GLN A 667 -37.35 -20.91 21.18
N LYS A 668 -37.61 -21.94 20.39
CA LYS A 668 -38.00 -21.84 18.98
C LYS A 668 -39.32 -22.56 18.81
N TYR A 669 -40.32 -21.86 18.30
CA TYR A 669 -41.70 -22.37 18.23
C TYR A 669 -42.20 -22.87 19.59
N ASP A 670 -42.58 -24.14 19.70
CA ASP A 670 -43.00 -24.83 20.93
C ASP A 670 -41.90 -25.70 21.54
N LEU A 671 -40.63 -25.47 21.17
CA LEU A 671 -39.46 -26.23 21.62
C LEU A 671 -38.54 -25.36 22.48
N ALA A 672 -38.17 -25.87 23.65
CA ALA A 672 -37.13 -25.32 24.50
C ALA A 672 -35.80 -26.06 24.27
N TYR A 673 -34.72 -25.30 24.26
CA TYR A 673 -33.36 -25.79 24.05
C TYR A 673 -32.38 -25.03 24.95
N THR A 674 -31.16 -25.55 25.09
CA THR A 674 -30.04 -24.81 25.69
C THR A 674 -28.86 -24.92 24.73
N PRO A 675 -28.45 -23.83 24.07
CA PRO A 675 -27.35 -23.87 23.10
C PRO A 675 -26.05 -24.32 23.75
N HIS A 676 -25.30 -25.18 23.05
CA HIS A 676 -24.08 -25.77 23.61
C HIS A 676 -22.80 -25.17 23.00
N MET A 677 -22.30 -24.10 23.62
CA MET A 677 -21.19 -23.26 23.10
C MET A 677 -19.79 -23.89 23.08
N PHE A 678 -19.59 -25.05 23.72
CA PHE A 678 -18.26 -25.65 23.85
C PHE A 678 -17.93 -26.71 22.79
N ASN A 679 -18.87 -26.97 21.85
CA ASN A 679 -18.78 -28.04 20.85
C ASN A 679 -18.11 -29.30 21.43
N GLY A 680 -18.45 -29.65 22.66
CA GLY A 680 -17.66 -30.52 23.52
C GLY A 680 -18.57 -31.24 24.50
N PHE A 681 -19.12 -32.37 24.07
CA PHE A 681 -20.13 -33.11 24.82
C PHE A 681 -19.50 -34.24 25.63
N GLU A 682 -20.01 -34.48 26.83
CA GLU A 682 -19.62 -35.67 27.58
C GLU A 682 -20.06 -36.94 26.84
N ARG A 683 -19.26 -38.00 26.92
CA ARG A 683 -19.55 -39.30 26.28
C ARG A 683 -20.96 -39.87 26.54
N ASN A 684 -21.58 -39.53 27.68
CA ASN A 684 -22.92 -40.02 28.03
C ASN A 684 -24.04 -38.98 27.79
N ALA A 685 -23.71 -37.85 27.18
CA ALA A 685 -24.67 -36.81 26.88
C ALA A 685 -25.64 -37.25 25.77
N VAL A 686 -26.87 -36.75 25.89
CA VAL A 686 -27.80 -36.71 24.77
C VAL A 686 -27.68 -35.32 24.18
N ILE A 687 -27.52 -35.22 22.87
CA ILE A 687 -27.39 -33.94 22.16
C ILE A 687 -28.67 -33.64 21.41
N GLY A 688 -29.13 -32.40 21.51
CA GLY A 688 -30.26 -31.86 20.77
C GLY A 688 -29.79 -31.19 19.49
N LEU A 689 -30.41 -31.57 18.37
CA LEU A 689 -30.21 -30.98 17.07
C LEU A 689 -31.48 -30.25 16.67
N TYR A 690 -31.36 -28.99 16.28
CA TYR A 690 -32.46 -28.22 15.71
C TYR A 690 -32.07 -27.64 14.35
N TYR A 691 -32.97 -27.73 13.38
CA TYR A 691 -32.81 -27.15 12.04
C TYR A 691 -34.17 -26.95 11.38
N GLU A 692 -34.23 -26.06 10.40
CA GLU A 692 -35.45 -25.71 9.67
C GLU A 692 -35.27 -26.05 8.19
N LEU A 693 -36.26 -26.73 7.62
CA LEU A 693 -36.33 -27.06 6.20
C LEU A 693 -37.27 -26.08 5.53
N TYR A 694 -36.87 -25.55 4.38
CA TYR A 694 -37.63 -24.52 3.67
C TYR A 694 -37.90 -24.89 2.21
N ASN A 695 -39.00 -24.39 1.67
CA ASN A 695 -39.40 -24.53 0.26
C ASN A 695 -39.62 -25.98 -0.21
N LEU A 696 -40.22 -26.81 0.64
CA LEU A 696 -40.69 -28.13 0.23
C LEU A 696 -41.76 -28.02 -0.86
N THR A 697 -41.68 -28.90 -1.85
CA THR A 697 -42.65 -28.93 -2.95
C THR A 697 -43.95 -29.58 -2.49
N LEU A 698 -45.06 -28.87 -2.65
CA LEU A 698 -46.40 -29.43 -2.44
C LEU A 698 -46.82 -30.29 -3.63
N ASP A 699 -47.36 -31.47 -3.36
CA ASP A 699 -47.97 -32.31 -4.38
C ASP A 699 -49.37 -31.80 -4.79
N ASN A 700 -50.01 -32.51 -5.72
CA ASN A 700 -51.36 -32.16 -6.21
C ASN A 700 -52.45 -32.23 -5.12
N GLN A 701 -52.16 -32.79 -3.94
CA GLN A 701 -53.05 -32.86 -2.78
C GLN A 701 -52.67 -31.84 -1.69
N ALA A 702 -51.77 -30.90 -2.00
CA ALA A 702 -51.20 -29.95 -1.04
C ALA A 702 -50.48 -30.64 0.14
N LYS A 703 -49.77 -31.74 -0.14
CA LYS A 703 -48.94 -32.46 0.84
C LYS A 703 -47.46 -32.35 0.49
N THR A 704 -46.62 -32.18 1.50
CA THR A 704 -45.16 -32.30 1.38
C THR A 704 -44.73 -33.71 1.74
N ARG A 705 -43.74 -34.26 1.02
CA ARG A 705 -43.12 -35.55 1.36
C ARG A 705 -41.62 -35.40 1.27
N PHE A 706 -40.93 -35.73 2.34
CA PHE A 706 -39.48 -35.57 2.40
C PHE A 706 -38.84 -36.66 3.25
N GLN A 707 -37.54 -36.84 3.03
CA GLN A 707 -36.70 -37.78 3.74
C GLN A 707 -35.57 -37.00 4.40
N ILE A 708 -35.36 -37.22 5.69
CA ILE A 708 -34.21 -36.70 6.42
C ILE A 708 -33.27 -37.86 6.69
N GLU A 709 -32.00 -37.68 6.37
CA GLU A 709 -30.91 -38.57 6.74
C GLU A 709 -29.91 -37.78 7.57
N TRP A 710 -29.49 -38.32 8.72
CA TRP A 710 -28.36 -37.76 9.44
C TRP A 710 -27.25 -38.78 9.51
N THR A 711 -26.01 -38.32 9.33
CA THR A 711 -24.81 -39.14 9.33
C THR A 711 -23.80 -38.56 10.32
N LEU A 712 -23.41 -39.36 11.30
CA LEU A 712 -22.36 -39.02 12.27
C LEU A 712 -21.07 -39.78 11.92
N ARG A 713 -19.98 -39.06 11.67
CA ARG A 713 -18.67 -39.60 11.31
C ARG A 713 -17.52 -38.98 12.15
N PRO A 714 -16.52 -39.75 12.59
CA PRO A 714 -15.31 -39.17 13.20
C PRO A 714 -14.50 -38.36 12.18
N GLU A 715 -13.89 -37.27 12.62
CA GLU A 715 -13.07 -36.38 11.78
C GLU A 715 -11.81 -37.11 11.25
N GLY A 716 -11.53 -37.01 9.93
CA GLY A 716 -10.37 -37.63 9.27
C GLY A 716 -10.64 -38.81 8.33
N LEU A 717 -11.89 -39.06 7.95
CA LEU A 717 -12.29 -40.06 6.94
C LEU A 717 -12.90 -39.34 5.72
N ASP A 718 -12.51 -39.72 4.50
CA ASP A 718 -13.14 -39.22 3.27
C ASP A 718 -14.55 -39.82 3.04
N GLU A 719 -15.29 -39.33 2.04
CA GLU A 719 -16.64 -39.79 1.65
C GLU A 719 -16.69 -41.30 1.31
N SER A 720 -15.54 -41.93 1.03
CA SER A 720 -15.42 -43.37 0.76
C SER A 720 -15.12 -44.21 2.01
N GLY A 721 -14.92 -43.59 3.17
CA GLY A 721 -14.62 -44.27 4.42
C GLY A 721 -13.16 -44.71 4.57
N GLU A 722 -12.22 -44.13 3.82
CA GLU A 722 -10.78 -44.36 4.01
C GLU A 722 -10.12 -43.26 4.87
N ASP A 723 -9.20 -43.69 5.76
CA ASP A 723 -8.44 -42.83 6.68
C ASP A 723 -7.38 -42.03 5.89
N SER A 724 -7.51 -40.71 5.93
CA SER A 724 -6.63 -39.73 5.26
C SER A 724 -5.37 -39.40 6.08
N ARG A 725 -5.22 -39.95 7.28
CA ARG A 725 -4.01 -39.78 8.10
C ARG A 725 -2.91 -40.76 7.65
N GLY A 726 -1.67 -40.26 7.64
CA GLY A 726 -0.50 -40.99 7.14
C GLY A 726 -0.26 -42.37 7.78
N PHE A 727 0.61 -43.17 7.14
CA PHE A 727 0.89 -44.60 7.37
C PHE A 727 0.90 -45.09 8.84
N PHE A 728 1.32 -44.26 9.81
CA PHE A 728 1.34 -44.63 11.23
C PHE A 728 -0.03 -44.64 11.92
N ALA A 729 -1.05 -43.90 11.45
CA ALA A 729 -2.41 -43.93 12.00
C ALA A 729 -3.15 -45.23 11.62
N ARG A 730 -2.91 -45.74 10.41
CA ARG A 730 -3.47 -47.00 9.87
C ARG A 730 -3.09 -48.25 10.66
N LEU A 731 -1.99 -48.20 11.41
CA LEU A 731 -1.51 -49.32 12.25
C LEU A 731 -2.26 -49.44 13.60
N PHE A 732 -3.03 -48.42 14.00
CA PHE A 732 -3.72 -48.37 15.30
C PHE A 732 -5.23 -48.12 15.22
N SER A 733 -5.80 -47.86 14.02
CA SER A 733 -7.23 -47.66 13.82
C SER A 733 -7.97 -48.98 13.53
N GLY A 734 -8.68 -49.54 14.52
CA GLY A 734 -9.74 -50.50 14.25
C GLY A 734 -10.87 -49.85 13.44
N LYS A 735 -11.59 -50.62 12.60
CA LYS A 735 -12.75 -50.19 11.79
C LYS A 735 -13.56 -49.10 12.51
N ILE A 736 -13.62 -47.92 11.92
CA ILE A 736 -14.37 -46.78 12.43
C ILE A 736 -15.75 -46.83 11.74
N GLU A 737 -16.82 -46.97 12.51
CA GLU A 737 -18.19 -47.08 12.00
C GLU A 737 -18.85 -45.70 11.95
N SER A 738 -19.24 -45.23 10.76
CA SER A 738 -20.20 -44.14 10.62
C SER A 738 -21.59 -44.63 11.00
N VAL A 739 -22.40 -43.76 11.62
CA VAL A 739 -23.80 -44.05 11.91
C VAL A 739 -24.67 -43.14 11.08
N SER A 740 -25.45 -43.73 10.17
CA SER A 740 -26.50 -43.04 9.43
C SER A 740 -27.86 -43.58 9.86
N THR A 741 -28.83 -42.69 10.02
CA THR A 741 -30.24 -43.05 10.17
C THR A 741 -31.08 -42.15 9.28
N SER A 742 -32.13 -42.72 8.70
CA SER A 742 -33.03 -41.98 7.82
C SER A 742 -34.50 -42.18 8.19
N TYR A 743 -35.27 -41.10 8.06
CA TYR A 743 -36.69 -41.02 8.39
C TYR A 743 -37.44 -40.36 7.23
N GLN A 744 -38.66 -40.83 6.96
CA GLN A 744 -39.56 -40.22 5.96
C GLN A 744 -40.73 -39.54 6.67
N TYR A 745 -41.09 -38.37 6.18
CA TYR A 745 -42.13 -37.50 6.74
C TYR A 745 -43.14 -37.12 5.65
N GLU A 746 -44.39 -36.89 6.07
CA GLU A 746 -45.45 -36.31 5.25
C GLU A 746 -46.07 -35.14 6.04
N GLY A 747 -46.12 -33.96 5.42
CA GLY A 747 -46.57 -32.71 6.02
C GLY A 747 -47.57 -31.94 5.15
N GLU A 748 -48.00 -30.78 5.63
CA GLU A 748 -48.87 -29.83 4.90
C GLU A 748 -48.19 -28.47 4.68
N ASN A 749 -47.06 -28.20 5.33
CA ASN A 749 -46.35 -26.93 5.22
C ASN A 749 -45.12 -27.06 4.32
N PRO A 750 -44.84 -26.06 3.46
CA PRO A 750 -43.60 -25.97 2.71
C PRO A 750 -42.35 -25.75 3.58
N ASP A 751 -42.53 -25.17 4.77
CA ASP A 751 -41.47 -24.92 5.73
C ASP A 751 -41.76 -25.72 7.00
N GLU A 752 -40.77 -26.49 7.46
CA GLU A 752 -40.95 -27.43 8.58
C GLU A 752 -39.75 -27.32 9.56
N PRO A 753 -39.98 -26.90 10.82
CA PRO A 753 -38.96 -26.97 11.86
C PRO A 753 -38.81 -28.42 12.34
N LEU A 754 -37.58 -28.89 12.46
CA LEU A 754 -37.25 -30.27 12.81
C LEU A 754 -36.27 -30.30 13.97
N TYR A 755 -36.40 -31.33 14.81
CA TYR A 755 -35.44 -31.59 15.87
C TYR A 755 -35.18 -33.08 16.06
N LEU A 756 -34.00 -33.39 16.61
CA LEU A 756 -33.62 -34.76 16.95
C LEU A 756 -32.73 -34.77 18.19
N ASN A 757 -33.03 -35.65 19.14
CA ASN A 757 -32.14 -35.93 20.26
C ASN A 757 -31.33 -37.20 19.96
N ILE A 758 -30.01 -37.07 19.84
CA ILE A 758 -29.08 -38.17 19.57
C ILE A 758 -28.37 -38.58 20.85
N ASP A 759 -28.31 -39.89 21.10
CA ASP A 759 -27.61 -40.47 22.22
C ASP A 759 -26.16 -40.85 21.86
N LEU A 760 -25.19 -40.32 22.60
CA LEU A 760 -23.77 -40.52 22.32
C LEU A 760 -23.10 -41.64 23.14
N ARG A 761 -23.83 -42.36 24.02
CA ARG A 761 -23.27 -43.31 25.00
C ARG A 761 -22.30 -44.36 24.43
N ASP A 762 -22.50 -44.77 23.17
CA ASP A 762 -21.67 -45.79 22.51
C ASP A 762 -20.52 -45.22 21.66
N LYS A 763 -20.32 -43.90 21.65
CA LYS A 763 -19.27 -43.23 20.86
C LYS A 763 -17.96 -43.12 21.63
N LYS A 764 -16.85 -43.07 20.89
CA LYS A 764 -15.50 -42.86 21.46
C LYS A 764 -15.24 -41.36 21.58
N SER A 765 -14.40 -40.96 22.52
CA SER A 765 -13.92 -39.58 22.58
C SER A 765 -13.15 -39.22 21.30
N GLY A 766 -13.29 -37.99 20.83
CA GLY A 766 -12.72 -37.50 19.58
C GLY A 766 -13.61 -36.46 18.92
N ARG A 767 -13.14 -35.90 17.81
CA ARG A 767 -13.91 -34.97 16.98
C ARG A 767 -14.79 -35.73 16.00
N TYR A 768 -16.00 -35.23 15.83
CA TYR A 768 -17.05 -35.77 14.98
C TYR A 768 -17.61 -34.67 14.10
N GLU A 769 -18.07 -35.08 12.94
CA GLU A 769 -18.87 -34.30 12.02
C GLU A 769 -20.23 -34.97 11.88
N LEU A 770 -21.27 -34.18 12.01
CA LEU A 770 -22.65 -34.57 11.80
C LEU A 770 -23.17 -33.86 10.56
N GLU A 771 -23.55 -34.64 9.56
CA GLU A 771 -24.24 -34.16 8.36
C GLU A 771 -25.74 -34.44 8.50
N VAL A 772 -26.58 -33.46 8.17
CA VAL A 772 -28.02 -33.62 7.97
C VAL A 772 -28.33 -33.37 6.51
N THR A 773 -28.87 -34.37 5.84
CA THR A 773 -29.31 -34.34 4.44
C THR A 773 -30.84 -34.39 4.40
N ALA A 774 -31.46 -33.38 3.79
CA ALA A 774 -32.88 -33.37 3.52
C ALA A 774 -33.13 -33.58 2.03
N LYS A 775 -34.04 -34.51 1.70
CA LYS A 775 -34.46 -34.80 0.33
C LYS A 775 -35.96 -34.62 0.19
N ASP A 776 -36.37 -33.68 -0.66
CA ASP A 776 -37.76 -33.52 -1.07
C ASP A 776 -38.13 -34.63 -2.06
N LEU A 777 -39.08 -35.48 -1.67
CA LEU A 777 -39.51 -36.63 -2.48
C LEU A 777 -40.48 -36.23 -3.60
N ASN A 778 -41.08 -35.05 -3.52
CA ASN A 778 -41.98 -34.53 -4.55
C ASN A 778 -41.19 -33.89 -5.70
N SER A 779 -40.15 -33.12 -5.42
CA SER A 779 -39.25 -32.55 -6.45
C SER A 779 -38.08 -33.44 -6.82
N GLY A 780 -37.61 -34.30 -5.90
CA GLY A 780 -36.39 -35.07 -6.03
C GLY A 780 -35.11 -34.33 -5.62
N ASN A 781 -35.21 -33.05 -5.23
CA ASN A 781 -34.08 -32.23 -4.79
C ASN A 781 -33.58 -32.66 -3.41
N ALA A 782 -32.29 -32.42 -3.15
CA ALA A 782 -31.68 -32.67 -1.85
C ALA A 782 -30.72 -31.55 -1.47
N VAL A 783 -30.59 -31.30 -0.17
CA VAL A 783 -29.69 -30.31 0.43
C VAL A 783 -29.07 -30.91 1.69
N SER A 784 -27.81 -30.60 1.97
CA SER A 784 -27.10 -31.04 3.17
C SER A 784 -26.52 -29.85 3.93
N LYS A 785 -26.46 -29.96 5.26
CA LYS A 785 -25.70 -29.09 6.16
C LYS A 785 -24.90 -29.97 7.11
N PHE A 786 -23.77 -29.46 7.59
CA PHE A 786 -22.92 -30.18 8.53
C PHE A 786 -22.53 -29.30 9.71
N VAL A 787 -22.25 -29.94 10.84
CA VAL A 787 -21.74 -29.30 12.06
C VAL A 787 -20.70 -30.19 12.71
N GLN A 788 -19.68 -29.59 13.31
CA GLN A 788 -18.57 -30.29 13.94
C GLN A 788 -18.59 -30.11 15.45
N PHE A 789 -18.31 -31.18 16.19
CA PHE A 789 -18.19 -31.17 17.64
C PHE A 789 -17.25 -32.26 18.16
N GLU A 790 -16.78 -32.08 19.39
CA GLU A 790 -15.93 -32.99 20.14
C GLU A 790 -16.78 -33.77 21.15
N ILE A 791 -16.47 -35.06 21.30
CA ILE A 791 -16.95 -35.90 22.39
C ILE A 791 -15.78 -36.11 23.35
N ARG A 792 -15.97 -35.80 24.63
CA ARG A 792 -14.96 -35.90 25.68
C ARG A 792 -15.15 -37.16 26.52
#